data_AF-A0A2N5I588-F1
#
_entry.id   AF-A0A2N5I588-F1
#
_cell.length_a   1.000
_cell.length_b   1.000
_cell.length_c   1.000
_cell.angle_alpha   90.00
_cell.angle_beta   90.00
_cell.angle_gamma   90.00
#
_symmetry.space_group_name_H-M   'P 1'
#
loop_
_entity.id
_entity.type
_entity.pdbx_description
1 polymer ?
#
loop_
_entity_poly.entity_id
_entity_poly.type
_entity_poly.pdbx_seq_one_letter_code
_entity_poly.pdbx_strand_id
1 'polypeptide(L)'
;MNEHTLTVLQFDKIKNLISNFAMTQSGKELLMKLGPVHNISMIRSWLSELEEAKAIIKKSASIPLSGLEGIEHLLTMLNKGVPLRPDHFTRLAGFLDSCVKLKRFMKDKEFIATRVSGYVLAIEDLPEIGDEIHRCIRNGSVDDQASKELLSIRKQLSIQDERLKEKVNSLVKSNKYKSCLQEAIVSNRGGRYVIPVKKEFKAKVRGTVLDTSASGSTVYIEPEEIAAAQEQVNELKYLEEVEIEHILSYLTGIVEASERELRLGVETMIHYDVLFAKAKYCISIDAESVSVNESHDFYFKEARHPLLGSEAVPLTIELGKDYHALLITGPNTGGKTVAIKTVGLLTLMVQSGLHIPVAKGSRAAIFHNILLDIGDGQSIEQNLSTFSSHIKNIIAVLNETNDRSLVLLDELGSGTDPGEGMGLATAILEELYNKGATLMATTHYSEIKEFADQTPGFINGSMEFNLETLKPTYRLIIGKGGESQAFSIALKLGMHPALIEKAHKITYKEEREYISSSLVSLEMEKQLAANKYASRKKEEKLRVSQKPAAFKMGDNVFIPSTKEYGIVYKGPDMKGNYIVQIKGEKREFNYKRLKLYIASKELYPEDYDFDIIFASKENRKKLKTISKKHDEDTIVEHGD
;
A
#
# COMPACT_ATOMS: atom_id res chain seq x y z
N MET A 1 15.44 -6.28 14.40
CA MET A 1 14.84 -5.14 13.65
C MET A 1 13.34 -5.14 13.89
N ASN A 2 12.71 -3.97 14.02
CA ASN A 2 11.28 -3.81 14.32
C ASN A 2 10.38 -4.26 13.13
N GLU A 3 9.34 -5.07 13.39
CA GLU A 3 8.36 -5.52 12.37
C GLU A 3 7.62 -4.33 11.72
N HIS A 4 7.41 -3.25 12.48
CA HIS A 4 6.85 -2.00 11.98
C HIS A 4 7.69 -1.43 10.82
N THR A 5 9.02 -1.44 10.95
CA THR A 5 9.94 -0.94 9.92
C THR A 5 9.80 -1.72 8.61
N LEU A 6 9.72 -3.06 8.67
CA LEU A 6 9.54 -3.91 7.50
C LEU A 6 8.20 -3.65 6.80
N THR A 7 7.15 -3.41 7.59
CA THR A 7 5.79 -3.13 7.10
C THR A 7 5.73 -1.77 6.40
N VAL A 8 6.24 -0.71 7.05
CA VAL A 8 6.20 0.67 6.53
C VAL A 8 7.02 0.82 5.23
N LEU A 9 8.19 0.16 5.16
CA LEU A 9 9.01 0.11 3.94
C LEU A 9 8.51 -0.92 2.92
N GLN A 10 7.44 -1.64 3.23
CA GLN A 10 6.80 -2.62 2.35
C GLN A 10 7.74 -3.75 1.91
N PHE A 11 8.68 -4.15 2.78
CA PHE A 11 9.62 -5.23 2.50
C PHE A 11 8.92 -6.58 2.31
N ASP A 12 7.76 -6.79 2.95
CA ASP A 12 6.94 -7.99 2.72
C ASP A 12 6.46 -8.11 1.26
N LYS A 13 6.21 -6.99 0.58
CA LYS A 13 5.89 -7.01 -0.85
C LYS A 13 7.07 -7.51 -1.67
N ILE A 14 8.30 -7.14 -1.31
CA ILE A 14 9.52 -7.65 -1.96
C ILE A 14 9.65 -9.16 -1.74
N LYS A 15 9.47 -9.65 -0.51
CA LYS A 15 9.50 -11.09 -0.20
C LYS A 15 8.47 -11.87 -1.02
N ASN A 16 7.25 -11.35 -1.13
CA ASN A 16 6.19 -11.92 -1.97
C ASN A 16 6.53 -11.91 -3.47
N LEU A 17 7.15 -10.83 -3.97
CA LEU A 17 7.58 -10.77 -5.36
C LEU A 17 8.67 -11.80 -5.67
N ILE A 18 9.64 -11.99 -4.76
CA ILE A 18 10.71 -12.99 -4.94
C ILE A 18 10.14 -14.42 -4.85
N SER A 19 9.20 -14.68 -3.93
CA SER A 19 8.62 -16.02 -3.76
C SER A 19 7.87 -16.53 -4.99
N ASN A 20 7.35 -15.62 -5.84
CA ASN A 20 6.76 -15.99 -7.13
C ASN A 20 7.76 -16.61 -8.12
N PHE A 21 9.08 -16.41 -7.91
CA PHE A 21 10.12 -17.02 -8.75
C PHE A 21 10.60 -18.39 -8.22
N ALA A 22 10.24 -18.76 -6.99
CA ALA A 22 10.58 -20.05 -6.41
C ALA A 22 9.65 -21.16 -6.92
N MET A 23 10.22 -22.32 -7.19
CA MET A 23 9.51 -23.47 -7.73
C MET A 23 8.89 -24.33 -6.63
N THR A 24 9.46 -24.34 -5.43
CA THR A 24 9.03 -25.19 -4.32
C THR A 24 8.30 -24.42 -3.24
N GLN A 25 7.45 -25.12 -2.49
CA GLN A 25 6.75 -24.54 -1.34
C GLN A 25 7.74 -24.13 -0.23
N SER A 26 8.73 -24.97 0.08
CA SER A 26 9.76 -24.65 1.09
C SER A 26 10.66 -23.49 0.67
N GLY A 27 11.00 -23.40 -0.63
CA GLY A 27 11.70 -22.24 -1.17
C GLY A 27 10.91 -20.95 -0.94
N LYS A 28 9.59 -20.96 -1.18
CA LYS A 28 8.70 -19.83 -0.87
C LYS A 28 8.69 -19.50 0.61
N GLU A 29 8.57 -20.50 1.48
CA GLU A 29 8.56 -20.30 2.94
C GLU A 29 9.87 -19.72 3.47
N LEU A 30 11.02 -20.17 2.97
CA LEU A 30 12.33 -19.61 3.31
C LEU A 30 12.46 -18.16 2.84
N LEU A 31 11.95 -17.84 1.64
CA LEU A 31 11.93 -16.45 1.13
C LEU A 31 11.04 -15.52 1.96
N MET A 32 9.92 -16.03 2.49
CA MET A 32 9.07 -15.24 3.39
C MET A 32 9.72 -14.93 4.75
N LYS A 33 10.67 -15.78 5.17
CA LYS A 33 11.50 -15.59 6.37
C LYS A 33 12.74 -14.72 6.12
N LEU A 34 12.95 -14.24 4.88
CA LEU A 34 14.07 -13.37 4.57
C LEU A 34 14.01 -12.10 5.44
N GLY A 35 15.15 -11.74 6.01
CA GLY A 35 15.26 -10.57 6.89
C GLY A 35 16.65 -9.95 6.83
N PRO A 36 16.78 -8.69 7.25
CA PRO A 36 18.07 -8.01 7.31
C PRO A 36 18.94 -8.62 8.40
N VAL A 37 20.24 -8.76 8.13
CA VAL A 37 21.27 -9.12 9.11
C VAL A 37 22.29 -7.98 9.24
N HIS A 38 23.17 -8.08 10.24
CA HIS A 38 24.21 -7.07 10.49
C HIS A 38 25.64 -7.58 10.23
N ASN A 39 25.81 -8.90 10.03
CA ASN A 39 27.13 -9.47 9.78
C ASN A 39 27.60 -9.16 8.35
N ILE A 40 28.55 -8.24 8.22
CA ILE A 40 29.04 -7.78 6.91
C ILE A 40 29.66 -8.90 6.07
N SER A 41 30.38 -9.84 6.69
CA SER A 41 30.98 -10.99 5.98
C SER A 41 29.92 -11.90 5.38
N MET A 42 28.82 -12.13 6.12
CA MET A 42 27.66 -12.90 5.64
C MET A 42 26.96 -12.19 4.47
N ILE A 43 26.74 -10.88 4.59
CA ILE A 43 26.11 -10.08 3.53
C ILE A 43 26.97 -10.08 2.26
N ARG A 44 28.28 -9.82 2.37
CA ARG A 44 29.22 -9.89 1.23
C ARG A 44 29.19 -11.26 0.55
N SER A 45 29.17 -12.31 1.36
CA SER A 45 29.02 -13.69 0.91
C SER A 45 27.74 -13.89 0.10
N TRP A 46 26.58 -13.45 0.60
CA TRP A 46 25.30 -13.58 -0.11
C TRP A 46 25.22 -12.76 -1.39
N LEU A 47 25.73 -11.52 -1.38
CA LEU A 47 25.77 -10.69 -2.59
C LEU A 47 26.67 -11.33 -3.67
N SER A 48 27.80 -11.92 -3.27
CA SER A 48 28.68 -12.64 -4.20
C SER A 48 28.02 -13.90 -4.77
N GLU A 49 27.34 -14.71 -3.93
CA GLU A 49 26.57 -15.87 -4.38
C GLU A 49 25.49 -15.46 -5.39
N LEU A 50 24.80 -14.36 -5.11
CA LEU A 50 23.73 -13.85 -5.96
C LEU A 50 24.26 -13.34 -7.31
N GLU A 51 25.46 -12.74 -7.34
CA GLU A 51 26.09 -12.31 -8.59
C GLU A 51 26.51 -13.51 -9.45
N GLU A 52 27.07 -14.56 -8.85
CA GLU A 52 27.36 -15.81 -9.54
C GLU A 52 26.08 -16.47 -10.10
N ALA A 53 25.00 -16.50 -9.31
CA ALA A 53 23.71 -17.04 -9.76
C ALA A 53 23.11 -16.23 -10.93
N LYS A 54 23.20 -14.90 -10.90
CA LYS A 54 22.83 -14.04 -12.03
C LYS A 54 23.67 -14.34 -13.27
N ALA A 55 24.98 -14.56 -13.11
CA ALA A 55 25.87 -14.89 -14.21
C ALA A 55 25.51 -16.24 -14.87
N ILE A 56 25.10 -17.23 -14.07
CA ILE A 56 24.59 -18.51 -14.58
C ILE A 56 23.32 -18.29 -15.42
N ILE A 57 22.33 -17.55 -14.90
CA ILE A 57 21.06 -17.30 -15.61
C ILE A 57 21.30 -16.61 -16.95
N LYS A 58 22.22 -15.61 -16.99
CA LYS A 58 22.57 -14.90 -18.23
C LYS A 58 23.14 -15.84 -19.32
N LYS A 59 23.82 -16.92 -18.94
CA LYS A 59 24.33 -17.92 -19.89
C LYS A 59 23.35 -19.05 -20.18
N SER A 60 22.44 -19.36 -19.28
CA SER A 60 21.55 -20.52 -19.38
C SER A 60 20.21 -20.23 -18.71
N ALA A 61 19.14 -20.18 -19.51
CA ALA A 61 17.82 -19.77 -19.04
C ALA A 61 17.10 -20.81 -18.17
N SER A 62 17.39 -22.11 -18.36
CA SER A 62 16.69 -23.21 -17.68
C SER A 62 17.62 -23.97 -16.75
N ILE A 63 17.27 -24.01 -15.46
CA ILE A 63 18.04 -24.67 -14.40
C ILE A 63 17.25 -25.93 -13.98
N PRO A 64 17.87 -27.11 -13.92
CA PRO A 64 17.18 -28.38 -13.68
C PRO A 64 16.83 -28.57 -12.20
N LEU A 65 15.85 -27.82 -11.70
CA LEU A 65 15.32 -27.94 -10.33
C LEU A 65 13.99 -28.71 -10.26
N SER A 66 13.59 -29.35 -11.37
CA SER A 66 12.33 -30.07 -11.52
C SER A 66 12.39 -31.45 -10.85
N GLY A 67 12.28 -31.51 -9.53
CA GLY A 67 12.26 -32.79 -8.80
C GLY A 67 12.01 -32.69 -7.30
N LEU A 68 11.81 -31.48 -6.77
CA LEU A 68 11.64 -31.23 -5.33
C LEU A 68 10.20 -31.36 -4.85
N GLU A 69 9.22 -31.35 -5.75
CA GLU A 69 7.81 -31.28 -5.35
C GLU A 69 7.39 -32.52 -4.56
N GLY A 70 7.09 -32.32 -3.27
CA GLY A 70 6.62 -33.37 -2.37
C GLY A 70 7.69 -34.37 -1.92
N ILE A 71 8.98 -34.13 -2.20
CA ILE A 71 10.07 -34.98 -1.69
C ILE A 71 10.24 -34.81 -0.17
N GLU A 72 9.97 -33.62 0.35
CA GLU A 72 10.14 -33.32 1.77
C GLU A 72 9.13 -34.12 2.61
N HIS A 73 7.87 -34.13 2.17
CA HIS A 73 6.86 -34.99 2.78
C HIS A 73 7.28 -36.46 2.70
N LEU A 74 7.89 -36.89 1.59
CA LEU A 74 8.41 -38.26 1.45
C LEU A 74 9.43 -38.58 2.54
N LEU A 75 10.43 -37.71 2.74
CA LEU A 75 11.46 -37.88 3.76
C LEU A 75 10.91 -37.87 5.19
N THR A 76 9.75 -37.25 5.45
CA THR A 76 9.10 -37.33 6.77
C THR A 76 8.44 -38.68 7.04
N MET A 77 8.23 -39.52 6.02
CA MET A 77 7.63 -40.85 6.19
C MET A 77 8.66 -41.95 6.48
N LEU A 78 9.94 -41.68 6.20
CA LEU A 78 11.04 -42.60 6.49
C LEU A 78 11.12 -42.89 7.99
N ASN A 79 11.56 -44.10 8.33
CA ASN A 79 11.73 -44.63 9.68
C ASN A 79 10.45 -44.70 10.53
N LYS A 80 9.27 -44.66 9.89
CA LYS A 80 7.96 -44.81 10.57
C LYS A 80 7.45 -46.25 10.59
N GLY A 81 8.21 -47.21 10.06
CA GLY A 81 7.83 -48.62 10.00
C GLY A 81 6.73 -48.93 8.98
N VAL A 82 6.44 -48.02 8.05
CA VAL A 82 5.47 -48.21 6.96
C VAL A 82 6.22 -48.13 5.64
N PRO A 83 6.16 -49.17 4.78
CA PRO A 83 6.80 -49.15 3.47
C PRO A 83 6.32 -48.00 2.59
N LEU A 84 7.22 -47.45 1.80
CA LEU A 84 6.87 -46.50 0.76
C LEU A 84 6.08 -47.18 -0.35
N ARG A 85 5.19 -46.41 -0.99
CA ARG A 85 4.38 -46.85 -2.12
C ARG A 85 5.10 -46.62 -3.46
N PRO A 86 4.70 -47.31 -4.54
CA PRO A 86 5.30 -47.11 -5.87
C PRO A 86 5.34 -45.66 -6.36
N ASP A 87 4.31 -44.85 -6.04
CA ASP A 87 4.26 -43.43 -6.40
C ASP A 87 5.34 -42.62 -5.67
N HIS A 88 5.63 -42.95 -4.42
CA HIS A 88 6.72 -42.34 -3.65
C HIS A 88 8.08 -42.67 -4.28
N PHE A 89 8.33 -43.93 -4.64
CA PHE A 89 9.58 -44.33 -5.30
C PHE A 89 9.77 -43.67 -6.66
N THR A 90 8.71 -43.56 -7.45
CA THR A 90 8.75 -42.85 -8.74
C THR A 90 9.17 -41.39 -8.55
N ARG A 91 8.66 -40.72 -7.52
CA ARG A 91 9.05 -39.35 -7.16
C ARG A 91 10.50 -39.27 -6.69
N LEU A 92 10.94 -40.22 -5.87
CA LEU A 92 12.33 -40.29 -5.40
C LEU A 92 13.31 -40.49 -6.55
N ALA A 93 13.01 -41.37 -7.52
CA ALA A 93 13.81 -41.54 -8.72
C ALA A 93 13.90 -40.23 -9.53
N GLY A 94 12.77 -39.54 -9.72
CA GLY A 94 12.76 -38.23 -10.39
C GLY A 94 13.60 -37.16 -9.66
N PHE A 95 13.63 -37.20 -8.33
CA PHE A 95 14.50 -36.35 -7.52
C PHE A 95 15.99 -36.70 -7.73
N LEU A 96 16.37 -37.98 -7.64
CA LEU A 96 17.75 -38.44 -7.86
C LEU A 96 18.25 -38.07 -9.27
N ASP A 97 17.41 -38.26 -10.29
CA ASP A 97 17.70 -37.82 -11.65
C ASP A 97 17.95 -36.30 -11.75
N SER A 98 17.19 -35.52 -10.98
CA SER A 98 17.31 -34.06 -10.96
C SER A 98 18.61 -33.63 -10.29
N CYS A 99 19.01 -34.29 -9.22
CA CYS A 99 20.31 -34.12 -8.57
C CYS A 99 21.47 -34.35 -9.56
N VAL A 100 21.44 -35.45 -10.31
CA VAL A 100 22.46 -35.77 -11.32
C VAL A 100 22.48 -34.72 -12.44
N LYS A 101 21.30 -34.31 -12.93
CA LYS A 101 21.17 -33.26 -13.95
C LYS A 101 21.74 -31.93 -13.45
N LEU A 102 21.48 -31.55 -12.20
CA LEU A 102 22.00 -30.33 -11.60
C LEU A 102 23.53 -30.37 -11.45
N LYS A 103 24.09 -31.48 -10.96
CA LYS A 103 25.55 -31.68 -10.90
C LYS A 103 26.20 -31.47 -12.26
N ARG A 104 25.67 -32.13 -13.29
CA ARG A 104 26.18 -32.00 -14.65
C ARG A 104 26.05 -30.56 -15.17
N PHE A 105 24.91 -29.92 -14.93
CA PHE A 105 24.68 -28.53 -15.33
C PHE A 105 25.68 -27.56 -14.68
N MET A 106 25.96 -27.73 -13.38
CA MET A 106 26.86 -26.86 -12.62
C MET A 106 28.34 -27.05 -12.98
N LYS A 107 28.75 -28.27 -13.36
CA LYS A 107 30.11 -28.55 -13.83
C LYS A 107 30.52 -27.62 -14.98
N ASP A 108 29.60 -27.36 -15.91
CA ASP A 108 29.84 -26.47 -17.06
C ASP A 108 29.84 -24.97 -16.69
N LYS A 109 29.66 -24.62 -15.40
CA LYS A 109 29.52 -23.24 -14.89
C LYS A 109 30.60 -22.88 -13.86
N GLU A 110 31.46 -23.81 -13.48
CA GLU A 110 32.51 -23.63 -12.46
C GLU A 110 33.41 -22.42 -12.71
N PHE A 111 33.74 -22.14 -13.98
CA PHE A 111 34.57 -21.00 -14.36
C PHE A 111 33.93 -19.63 -14.09
N ILE A 112 32.59 -19.53 -14.12
CA ILE A 112 31.87 -18.27 -13.92
C ILE A 112 31.24 -18.12 -12.55
N ALA A 113 31.07 -19.23 -11.83
CA ALA A 113 30.27 -19.30 -10.62
C ALA A 113 30.85 -20.36 -9.69
N THR A 114 32.12 -20.21 -9.31
CA THR A 114 32.91 -21.22 -8.59
C THR A 114 32.28 -21.63 -7.28
N ARG A 115 31.73 -20.67 -6.52
CA ARG A 115 31.13 -20.96 -5.22
C ARG A 115 29.78 -21.63 -5.38
N VAL A 116 28.91 -21.07 -6.22
CA VAL A 116 27.57 -21.58 -6.47
C VAL A 116 27.62 -22.96 -7.14
N SER A 117 28.58 -23.22 -8.03
CA SER A 117 28.80 -24.57 -8.58
C SER A 117 29.30 -25.56 -7.54
N GLY A 118 30.02 -25.10 -6.52
CA GLY A 118 30.59 -25.94 -5.47
C GLY A 118 29.54 -26.57 -4.54
N TYR A 119 28.37 -25.95 -4.35
CA TYR A 119 27.32 -26.52 -3.48
C TYR A 119 26.82 -27.87 -3.96
N VAL A 120 26.82 -28.11 -5.27
CA VAL A 120 26.37 -29.38 -5.85
C VAL A 120 27.24 -30.58 -5.44
N LEU A 121 28.46 -30.33 -4.96
CA LEU A 121 29.36 -31.35 -4.43
C LEU A 121 28.89 -31.93 -3.10
N ALA A 122 27.98 -31.23 -2.39
CA ALA A 122 27.35 -31.75 -1.18
C ALA A 122 26.27 -32.80 -1.49
N ILE A 123 25.74 -32.81 -2.71
CA ILE A 123 24.79 -33.83 -3.14
C ILE A 123 25.58 -35.12 -3.37
N GLU A 124 25.19 -36.24 -2.76
CA GLU A 124 25.82 -37.54 -3.01
C GLU A 124 25.22 -38.19 -4.26
N ASP A 125 26.01 -38.92 -5.04
CA ASP A 125 25.46 -39.73 -6.13
C ASP A 125 24.98 -41.08 -5.57
N LEU A 126 23.70 -41.38 -5.75
CA LEU A 126 23.06 -42.61 -5.25
C LEU A 126 22.58 -43.49 -6.42
N PRO A 127 23.47 -43.91 -7.35
CA PRO A 127 23.09 -44.65 -8.54
C PRO A 127 22.49 -46.02 -8.16
N GLU A 128 23.01 -46.67 -7.12
CA GLU A 128 22.50 -47.96 -6.65
C GLU A 128 21.02 -47.89 -6.28
N ILE A 129 20.59 -46.81 -5.60
CA ILE A 129 19.19 -46.59 -5.22
C ILE A 129 18.34 -46.29 -6.45
N GLY A 130 18.81 -45.39 -7.32
CA GLY A 130 18.09 -45.02 -8.54
C GLY A 130 17.87 -46.21 -9.48
N ASP A 131 18.93 -46.98 -9.74
CA ASP A 131 18.89 -48.17 -10.59
C ASP A 131 17.97 -49.24 -9.99
N GLU A 132 18.02 -49.46 -8.68
CA GLU A 132 17.19 -50.45 -8.00
C GLU A 132 15.70 -50.05 -7.99
N ILE A 133 15.40 -48.75 -7.83
CA ILE A 133 14.04 -48.23 -7.99
C ILE A 133 13.57 -48.43 -9.43
N HIS A 134 14.38 -48.10 -10.44
CA HIS A 134 14.00 -48.27 -11.86
C HIS A 134 13.85 -49.74 -12.28
N ARG A 135 14.59 -50.65 -11.63
CA ARG A 135 14.46 -52.09 -11.80
C ARG A 135 13.14 -52.60 -11.24
N CYS A 136 12.76 -52.14 -10.04
CA CYS A 136 11.61 -52.66 -9.31
C CYS A 136 10.29 -51.93 -9.60
N ILE A 137 10.32 -50.67 -10.01
CA ILE A 137 9.13 -49.83 -10.19
C ILE A 137 9.06 -49.33 -11.64
N ARG A 138 7.95 -49.66 -12.32
CA ARG A 138 7.64 -49.16 -13.66
C ARG A 138 6.18 -48.74 -13.76
N ASN A 139 5.93 -47.62 -14.45
CA ASN A 139 4.59 -47.06 -14.66
C ASN A 139 3.75 -46.88 -13.37
N GLY A 140 4.41 -46.62 -12.24
CA GLY A 140 3.74 -46.46 -10.94
C GLY A 140 3.29 -47.76 -10.27
N SER A 141 3.80 -48.92 -10.71
CA SER A 141 3.58 -50.21 -10.06
C SER A 141 4.88 -51.01 -9.93
N VAL A 142 4.88 -52.05 -9.10
CA VAL A 142 6.00 -52.99 -9.01
C VAL A 142 6.08 -53.80 -10.30
N ASP A 143 7.25 -53.80 -10.95
CA ASP A 143 7.52 -54.51 -12.20
C ASP A 143 7.51 -56.04 -11.99
N ASP A 144 7.07 -56.79 -12.99
CA ASP A 144 7.03 -58.27 -12.92
C ASP A 144 8.41 -58.87 -12.63
N GLN A 145 9.48 -58.21 -13.08
CA GLN A 145 10.87 -58.64 -12.91
C GLN A 145 11.53 -58.08 -11.65
N ALA A 146 10.77 -57.43 -10.76
CA ALA A 146 11.30 -56.94 -9.49
C ALA A 146 11.87 -58.08 -8.63
N SER A 147 11.26 -59.26 -8.66
CA SER A 147 11.81 -60.50 -8.09
C SER A 147 11.48 -61.73 -8.97
N LYS A 148 12.23 -62.83 -8.77
CA LYS A 148 11.97 -64.08 -9.51
C LYS A 148 10.67 -64.73 -9.02
N GLU A 149 10.41 -64.57 -7.73
CA GLU A 149 9.24 -65.03 -7.01
C GLU A 149 7.98 -64.33 -7.55
N LEU A 150 7.98 -63.00 -7.64
CA LEU A 150 6.87 -62.23 -8.20
C LEU A 150 6.59 -62.62 -9.66
N LEU A 151 7.64 -62.75 -10.47
CA LEU A 151 7.50 -63.19 -11.87
C LEU A 151 6.83 -64.57 -11.96
N SER A 152 7.21 -65.50 -11.09
CA SER A 152 6.63 -66.84 -11.03
C SER A 152 5.16 -66.78 -10.61
N ILE A 153 4.83 -66.01 -9.56
CA ILE A 153 3.47 -65.84 -9.04
C ILE A 153 2.58 -65.23 -10.12
N ARG A 154 2.98 -64.13 -10.76
CA ARG A 154 2.21 -63.46 -11.82
C ARG A 154 1.97 -64.35 -13.03
N LYS A 155 2.97 -65.14 -13.45
CA LYS A 155 2.80 -66.13 -14.52
C LYS A 155 1.79 -67.22 -14.14
N GLN A 156 1.89 -67.77 -12.93
CA GLN A 156 0.95 -68.77 -12.44
C GLN A 156 -0.46 -68.17 -12.34
N LEU A 157 -0.60 -66.95 -11.83
CA LEU A 157 -1.86 -66.24 -11.72
C LEU A 157 -2.51 -66.03 -13.08
N SER A 158 -1.75 -65.56 -14.07
CA SER A 158 -2.24 -65.39 -15.44
C SER A 158 -2.75 -66.71 -16.04
N ILE A 159 -1.99 -67.81 -15.90
CA ILE A 159 -2.37 -69.13 -16.41
C ILE A 159 -3.63 -69.65 -15.70
N GLN A 160 -3.72 -69.51 -14.38
CA GLN A 160 -4.87 -70.02 -13.62
C GLN A 160 -6.12 -69.17 -13.82
N ASP A 161 -5.98 -67.85 -13.93
CA ASP A 161 -7.11 -66.96 -14.23
C ASP A 161 -7.67 -67.20 -15.63
N GLU A 162 -6.81 -67.42 -16.64
CA GLU A 162 -7.26 -67.82 -17.98
C GLU A 162 -8.01 -69.15 -17.97
N ARG A 163 -7.45 -70.18 -17.32
CA ARG A 163 -8.11 -71.50 -17.17
C ARG A 163 -9.45 -71.39 -16.44
N LEU A 164 -9.51 -70.58 -15.38
CA LEU A 164 -10.73 -70.32 -14.64
C LEU A 164 -11.77 -69.65 -15.53
N LYS A 165 -11.37 -68.61 -16.26
CA LYS A 165 -12.24 -67.89 -17.20
C LYS A 165 -12.77 -68.79 -18.32
N GLU A 166 -11.94 -69.66 -18.89
CA GLU A 166 -12.37 -70.67 -19.87
C GLU A 166 -13.37 -71.66 -19.26
N LYS A 167 -13.09 -72.16 -18.05
CA LYS A 167 -13.97 -73.09 -17.34
C LYS A 167 -15.32 -72.46 -17.04
N VAL A 168 -15.35 -71.23 -16.52
CA VAL A 168 -16.60 -70.50 -16.24
C VAL A 168 -17.39 -70.27 -17.53
N ASN A 169 -16.73 -69.85 -18.61
CA ASN A 169 -17.37 -69.69 -19.93
C ASN A 169 -17.95 -71.00 -20.46
N SER A 170 -17.25 -72.13 -20.27
CA SER A 170 -17.75 -73.44 -20.68
C SER A 170 -19.01 -73.84 -19.89
N LEU A 171 -19.06 -73.53 -18.59
CA LEU A 171 -20.22 -73.80 -17.73
C LEU A 171 -21.44 -72.98 -18.15
N VAL A 172 -21.23 -71.70 -18.45
CA VAL A 172 -22.28 -70.80 -18.96
C VAL A 172 -22.86 -71.28 -20.29
N LYS A 173 -22.01 -71.83 -21.18
CA LYS A 173 -22.43 -72.36 -22.49
C LYS A 173 -22.99 -73.79 -22.42
N SER A 174 -22.78 -74.50 -21.30
CA SER A 174 -23.22 -75.88 -21.14
C SER A 174 -24.76 -76.00 -21.08
N ASN A 175 -25.30 -77.08 -21.65
CA ASN A 175 -26.73 -77.37 -21.57
C ASN A 175 -27.23 -77.60 -20.13
N LYS A 176 -26.32 -77.86 -19.17
CA LYS A 176 -26.62 -78.06 -17.75
C LYS A 176 -27.14 -76.78 -17.09
N TYR A 177 -26.57 -75.63 -17.41
CA TYR A 177 -26.91 -74.36 -16.77
C TYR A 177 -27.70 -73.40 -17.67
N LYS A 178 -27.65 -73.56 -18.99
CA LYS A 178 -28.31 -72.66 -19.97
C LYS A 178 -29.77 -72.33 -19.67
N SER A 179 -30.58 -73.28 -19.18
CA SER A 179 -32.00 -73.06 -18.86
C SER A 179 -32.22 -72.32 -17.53
N CYS A 180 -31.25 -72.35 -16.63
CA CYS A 180 -31.32 -71.78 -15.28
C CYS A 180 -30.79 -70.33 -15.23
N LEU A 181 -29.99 -69.93 -16.22
CA LEU A 181 -29.37 -68.63 -16.30
C LEU A 181 -30.38 -67.53 -16.69
N GLN A 182 -30.21 -66.35 -16.11
CA GLN A 182 -30.90 -65.15 -16.58
C GLN A 182 -30.29 -64.69 -17.92
N GLU A 183 -28.95 -64.66 -17.98
CA GLU A 183 -28.16 -64.32 -19.16
C GLU A 183 -26.96 -65.26 -19.28
N ALA A 184 -26.59 -65.63 -20.51
CA ALA A 184 -25.44 -66.51 -20.77
C ALA A 184 -24.11 -65.73 -20.79
N ILE A 185 -23.86 -64.94 -19.74
CA ILE A 185 -22.69 -64.08 -19.61
C ILE A 185 -22.02 -64.37 -18.25
N VAL A 186 -20.69 -64.38 -18.23
CA VAL A 186 -19.91 -64.46 -17.01
C VAL A 186 -19.88 -63.09 -16.33
N SER A 187 -20.20 -63.04 -15.04
CA SER A 187 -20.13 -61.81 -14.25
C SER A 187 -19.02 -61.94 -13.20
N ASN A 188 -18.47 -60.82 -12.74
CA ASN A 188 -17.56 -60.78 -11.60
C ASN A 188 -18.26 -60.07 -10.41
N ARG A 189 -18.20 -60.65 -9.21
CA ARG A 189 -18.74 -60.07 -7.97
C ARG A 189 -17.67 -60.16 -6.90
N GLY A 190 -17.22 -59.01 -6.40
CA GLY A 190 -16.19 -58.96 -5.36
C GLY A 190 -14.87 -59.64 -5.75
N GLY A 191 -14.49 -59.60 -7.04
CA GLY A 191 -13.27 -60.25 -7.54
C GLY A 191 -13.43 -61.73 -7.88
N ARG A 192 -14.60 -62.34 -7.65
CA ARG A 192 -14.88 -63.76 -7.94
C ARG A 192 -15.79 -63.91 -9.15
N TYR A 193 -15.54 -64.92 -9.99
CA TYR A 193 -16.37 -65.21 -11.14
C TYR A 193 -17.66 -65.91 -10.72
N VAL A 194 -18.78 -65.42 -11.23
CA VAL A 194 -20.12 -65.89 -10.91
C VAL A 194 -20.96 -66.01 -12.17
N ILE A 195 -22.01 -66.83 -12.07
CA ILE A 195 -23.03 -66.97 -13.10
C ILE A 195 -24.36 -66.39 -12.62
N PRO A 196 -25.07 -65.60 -13.45
CA PRO A 196 -26.35 -65.00 -13.09
C PRO A 196 -27.49 -66.02 -13.27
N VAL A 197 -28.04 -66.51 -12.16
CA VAL A 197 -29.09 -67.54 -12.12
C VAL A 197 -30.45 -66.88 -11.81
N LYS A 198 -31.51 -67.30 -12.50
CA LYS A 198 -32.89 -66.88 -12.17
C LYS A 198 -33.24 -67.33 -10.76
N LYS A 199 -33.86 -66.45 -9.96
CA LYS A 199 -34.21 -66.73 -8.55
C LYS A 199 -34.93 -68.07 -8.37
N GLU A 200 -35.86 -68.40 -9.27
CA GLU A 200 -36.63 -69.66 -9.27
C GLU A 200 -35.78 -70.92 -9.50
N PHE A 201 -34.61 -70.81 -10.12
CA PHE A 201 -33.69 -71.91 -10.36
C PHE A 201 -32.47 -71.92 -9.42
N LYS A 202 -32.44 -71.06 -8.39
CA LYS A 202 -31.35 -70.99 -7.39
C LYS A 202 -30.99 -72.37 -6.82
N ALA A 203 -31.98 -73.19 -6.46
CA ALA A 203 -31.75 -74.51 -5.86
C ALA A 203 -31.18 -75.56 -6.83
N LYS A 204 -31.25 -75.32 -8.15
CA LYS A 204 -30.74 -76.25 -9.17
C LYS A 204 -29.24 -76.08 -9.44
N VAL A 205 -28.68 -74.93 -9.11
CA VAL A 205 -27.25 -74.64 -9.29
C VAL A 205 -26.57 -74.80 -7.94
N ARG A 206 -25.71 -75.82 -7.80
CA ARG A 206 -24.91 -76.01 -6.59
C ARG A 206 -23.77 -75.00 -6.56
N GLY A 207 -23.65 -74.27 -5.46
CA GLY A 207 -22.66 -73.22 -5.31
C GLY A 207 -23.00 -72.22 -4.22
N THR A 208 -22.12 -71.25 -4.04
CA THR A 208 -22.25 -70.19 -3.03
C THR A 208 -22.90 -68.97 -3.66
N VAL A 209 -23.93 -68.42 -3.02
CA VAL A 209 -24.54 -67.15 -3.44
C VAL A 209 -23.67 -66.01 -2.94
N LEU A 210 -23.15 -65.18 -3.85
CA LEU A 210 -22.31 -64.03 -3.50
C LEU A 210 -23.09 -62.70 -3.50
N ASP A 211 -24.07 -62.55 -4.38
CA ASP A 211 -24.82 -61.30 -4.54
C ASP A 211 -26.22 -61.55 -5.13
N THR A 212 -27.11 -60.56 -5.04
CA THR A 212 -28.46 -60.58 -5.62
C THR A 212 -28.77 -59.25 -6.30
N SER A 213 -29.42 -59.26 -7.46
CA SER A 213 -29.81 -58.04 -8.17
C SER A 213 -30.77 -57.16 -7.35
N ALA A 214 -30.80 -55.86 -7.59
CA ALA A 214 -31.70 -54.91 -6.91
C ALA A 214 -33.20 -55.27 -7.03
N SER A 215 -33.64 -55.82 -8.16
CA SER A 215 -35.00 -56.34 -8.37
C SER A 215 -35.28 -57.67 -7.66
N GLY A 216 -34.25 -58.31 -7.09
CA GLY A 216 -34.30 -59.65 -6.50
C GLY A 216 -34.46 -60.79 -7.51
N SER A 217 -34.56 -60.53 -8.81
CA SER A 217 -34.87 -61.55 -9.83
C SER A 217 -33.68 -62.43 -10.23
N THR A 218 -32.45 -61.92 -10.07
CA THR A 218 -31.21 -62.62 -10.44
C THR A 218 -30.35 -62.84 -9.20
N VAL A 219 -29.87 -64.07 -9.02
CA VAL A 219 -28.96 -64.48 -7.95
C VAL A 219 -27.61 -64.81 -8.58
N TYR A 220 -26.53 -64.19 -8.10
CA TYR A 220 -25.18 -64.43 -8.59
C TYR A 220 -24.53 -65.54 -7.78
N ILE A 221 -24.30 -66.68 -8.44
CA ILE A 221 -23.80 -67.90 -7.80
C ILE A 221 -22.41 -68.21 -8.31
N GLU A 222 -21.48 -68.52 -7.41
CA GLU A 222 -20.21 -69.20 -7.71
C GLU A 222 -20.45 -70.71 -7.73
N PRO A 223 -20.40 -71.38 -8.89
CA PRO A 223 -20.62 -72.81 -8.98
C PRO A 223 -19.55 -73.61 -8.23
N GLU A 224 -19.95 -74.72 -7.61
CA GLU A 224 -19.04 -75.65 -6.92
C GLU A 224 -17.92 -76.14 -7.84
N GLU A 225 -18.17 -76.26 -9.15
CA GLU A 225 -17.18 -76.72 -10.13
C GLU A 225 -16.00 -75.75 -10.34
N ILE A 226 -16.15 -74.47 -10.02
CA ILE A 226 -15.08 -73.46 -10.15
C ILE A 226 -14.49 -73.04 -8.81
N ALA A 227 -15.14 -73.37 -7.69
CA ALA A 227 -14.74 -72.91 -6.36
C ALA A 227 -13.26 -73.20 -6.03
N ALA A 228 -12.77 -74.40 -6.34
CA ALA A 228 -11.36 -74.76 -6.11
C ALA A 228 -10.37 -73.94 -6.96
N ALA A 229 -10.69 -73.69 -8.23
CA ALA A 229 -9.85 -72.87 -9.11
C ALA A 229 -9.94 -71.38 -8.74
N GLN A 230 -11.10 -70.92 -8.28
CA GLN A 230 -11.31 -69.57 -7.76
C GLN A 230 -10.46 -69.34 -6.50
N GLU A 231 -10.39 -70.33 -5.60
CA GLU A 231 -9.57 -70.26 -4.39
C GLU A 231 -8.07 -70.23 -4.71
N GLN A 232 -7.61 -71.06 -5.66
CA GLN A 232 -6.20 -71.03 -6.12
C GLN A 232 -5.81 -69.66 -6.70
N VAL A 233 -6.68 -69.04 -7.49
CA VAL A 233 -6.45 -67.68 -8.02
C VAL A 233 -6.40 -66.66 -6.88
N ASN A 234 -7.26 -66.79 -5.86
CA ASN A 234 -7.24 -65.90 -4.70
C ASN A 234 -5.97 -66.08 -3.85
N GLU A 235 -5.51 -67.31 -3.64
CA GLU A 235 -4.26 -67.60 -2.93
C GLU A 235 -3.06 -66.98 -3.66
N LEU A 236 -3.00 -67.12 -4.99
CA LEU A 236 -1.94 -66.50 -5.80
C LEU A 236 -1.98 -64.97 -5.74
N LYS A 237 -3.17 -64.35 -5.70
CA LYS A 237 -3.30 -62.90 -5.51
C LYS A 237 -2.80 -62.45 -4.13
N TYR A 238 -3.12 -63.21 -3.09
CA TYR A 238 -2.61 -62.93 -1.74
C TYR A 238 -1.08 -63.05 -1.68
N LEU A 239 -0.50 -64.11 -2.27
CA LEU A 239 0.94 -64.27 -2.37
C LEU A 239 1.60 -63.14 -3.18
N GLU A 240 0.94 -62.66 -4.24
CA GLU A 240 1.40 -61.49 -5.00
C GLU A 240 1.45 -60.24 -4.12
N GLU A 241 0.40 -59.96 -3.34
CA GLU A 241 0.34 -58.81 -2.44
C GLU A 241 1.46 -58.86 -1.38
N VAL A 242 1.69 -60.03 -0.78
CA VAL A 242 2.78 -60.24 0.20
C VAL A 242 4.15 -59.99 -0.43
N GLU A 243 4.39 -60.51 -1.63
CA GLU A 243 5.67 -60.33 -2.31
C GLU A 243 5.89 -58.87 -2.75
N ILE A 244 4.83 -58.18 -3.20
CA ILE A 244 4.87 -56.74 -3.48
C ILE A 244 5.25 -55.97 -2.21
N GLU A 245 4.63 -56.27 -1.06
CA GLU A 245 4.94 -55.61 0.21
C GLU A 245 6.39 -55.86 0.64
N HIS A 246 6.91 -57.07 0.43
CA HIS A 246 8.29 -57.42 0.70
C HIS A 246 9.27 -56.60 -0.16
N ILE A 247 9.01 -56.50 -1.47
CA ILE A 247 9.81 -55.69 -2.40
C ILE A 247 9.78 -54.20 -1.99
N LEU A 248 8.61 -53.66 -1.67
CA LEU A 248 8.48 -52.27 -1.24
C LEU A 248 9.20 -52.01 0.09
N SER A 249 9.15 -52.96 1.02
CA SER A 249 9.87 -52.89 2.30
C SER A 249 11.39 -52.92 2.10
N TYR A 250 11.87 -53.79 1.21
CA TYR A 250 13.28 -53.86 0.83
C TYR A 250 13.78 -52.54 0.22
N LEU A 251 13.06 -52.00 -0.77
CA LEU A 251 13.38 -50.70 -1.35
C LEU A 251 13.35 -49.58 -0.31
N THR A 252 12.37 -49.61 0.60
CA THR A 252 12.27 -48.62 1.69
C THR A 252 13.49 -48.68 2.59
N GLY A 253 13.95 -49.88 2.98
CA GLY A 253 15.14 -50.05 3.81
C GLY A 253 16.41 -49.51 3.17
N ILE A 254 16.59 -49.67 1.86
CA ILE A 254 17.73 -49.08 1.13
C ILE A 254 17.67 -47.55 1.16
N VAL A 255 16.49 -46.98 0.94
CA VAL A 255 16.28 -45.52 0.97
C VAL A 255 16.52 -44.96 2.38
N GLU A 256 16.00 -45.63 3.41
CA GLU A 256 16.19 -45.24 4.82
C GLU A 256 17.67 -45.27 5.23
N ALA A 257 18.44 -46.25 4.75
CA ALA A 257 19.87 -46.32 5.00
C ALA A 257 20.67 -45.11 4.45
N SER A 258 20.11 -44.39 3.47
CA SER A 258 20.72 -43.21 2.83
C SER A 258 19.96 -41.91 3.13
N GLU A 259 19.19 -41.87 4.22
CA GLU A 259 18.36 -40.71 4.57
C GLU A 259 19.18 -39.42 4.69
N ARG A 260 20.37 -39.49 5.29
CA ARG A 260 21.22 -38.31 5.53
C ARG A 260 21.65 -37.66 4.21
N GLU A 261 22.09 -38.47 3.26
CA GLU A 261 22.52 -38.08 1.93
C GLU A 261 21.34 -37.47 1.15
N LEU A 262 20.16 -38.10 1.25
CA LEU A 262 18.93 -37.58 0.63
C LEU A 262 18.51 -36.24 1.22
N ARG A 263 18.56 -36.08 2.56
CA ARG A 263 18.26 -34.80 3.23
C ARG A 263 19.21 -33.69 2.78
N LEU A 264 20.51 -33.97 2.73
CA LEU A 264 21.49 -33.01 2.24
C LEU A 264 21.26 -32.62 0.77
N GLY A 265 20.87 -33.60 -0.06
CA GLY A 265 20.44 -33.35 -1.43
C GLY A 265 19.24 -32.41 -1.51
N VAL A 266 18.21 -32.66 -0.71
CA VAL A 266 16.99 -31.83 -0.65
C VAL A 266 17.30 -30.41 -0.17
N GLU A 267 18.06 -30.26 0.92
CA GLU A 267 18.48 -28.96 1.44
C GLU A 267 19.28 -28.15 0.41
N THR A 268 20.21 -28.80 -0.29
CA THR A 268 21.01 -28.17 -1.34
C THR A 268 20.14 -27.72 -2.51
N MET A 269 19.20 -28.56 -2.94
CA MET A 269 18.28 -28.25 -4.03
C MET A 269 17.32 -27.10 -3.66
N ILE A 270 16.82 -27.04 -2.42
CA ILE A 270 16.03 -25.92 -1.90
C ILE A 270 16.88 -24.63 -1.87
N HIS A 271 18.14 -24.73 -1.44
CA HIS A 271 19.06 -23.59 -1.44
C HIS A 271 19.23 -23.00 -2.85
N TYR A 272 19.39 -23.85 -3.87
CA TYR A 272 19.41 -23.41 -5.25
C TYR A 272 18.10 -22.76 -5.70
N ASP A 273 16.94 -23.32 -5.34
CA ASP A 273 15.63 -22.73 -5.65
C ASP A 273 15.52 -21.30 -5.11
N VAL A 274 15.85 -21.10 -3.83
CA VAL A 274 15.87 -19.78 -3.18
C VAL A 274 16.86 -18.83 -3.85
N LEU A 275 18.09 -19.27 -4.09
CA LEU A 275 19.15 -18.44 -4.67
C LEU A 275 18.78 -17.99 -6.10
N PHE A 276 18.28 -18.90 -6.93
CA PHE A 276 17.89 -18.56 -8.29
C PHE A 276 16.59 -17.77 -8.35
N ALA A 277 15.66 -17.95 -7.40
CA ALA A 277 14.50 -17.07 -7.26
C ALA A 277 14.92 -15.62 -6.97
N LYS A 278 15.84 -15.42 -6.02
CA LYS A 278 16.44 -14.10 -5.74
C LYS A 278 17.13 -13.53 -6.98
N ALA A 279 17.90 -14.34 -7.70
CA ALA A 279 18.63 -13.91 -8.89
C ALA A 279 17.69 -13.48 -10.02
N LYS A 280 16.63 -14.25 -10.29
CA LYS A 280 15.60 -13.92 -11.28
C LYS A 280 14.89 -12.61 -10.93
N TYR A 281 14.49 -12.42 -9.67
CA TYR A 281 13.90 -11.16 -9.21
C TYR A 281 14.85 -9.97 -9.38
N CYS A 282 16.11 -10.13 -8.97
CA CYS A 282 17.11 -9.07 -9.13
C CYS A 282 17.34 -8.71 -10.60
N ILE A 283 17.35 -9.70 -11.51
CA ILE A 283 17.41 -9.45 -12.95
C ILE A 283 16.17 -8.69 -13.43
N SER A 284 14.97 -9.02 -12.95
CA SER A 284 13.72 -8.39 -13.40
C SER A 284 13.59 -6.91 -13.03
N ILE A 285 14.40 -6.43 -12.07
CA ILE A 285 14.42 -5.02 -11.63
C ILE A 285 15.73 -4.30 -12.00
N ASP A 286 16.55 -4.89 -12.88
CA ASP A 286 17.88 -4.36 -13.25
C ASP A 286 18.77 -4.08 -12.03
N ALA A 287 18.74 -4.97 -11.03
CA ALA A 287 19.50 -4.82 -9.81
C ALA A 287 20.98 -5.17 -9.96
N GLU A 288 21.81 -4.32 -9.37
CA GLU A 288 23.26 -4.44 -9.34
C GLU A 288 23.77 -4.76 -7.93
N SER A 289 24.93 -5.41 -7.88
CA SER A 289 25.65 -5.64 -6.63
C SER A 289 26.31 -4.35 -6.16
N VAL A 290 26.41 -4.16 -4.84
CA VAL A 290 27.01 -2.97 -4.22
C VAL A 290 28.08 -3.36 -3.22
N SER A 291 29.10 -2.51 -3.06
CA SER A 291 30.06 -2.67 -1.97
C SER A 291 29.41 -2.29 -0.64
N VAL A 292 29.68 -3.06 0.41
CA VAL A 292 29.14 -2.81 1.76
C VAL A 292 30.24 -2.43 2.75
N ASN A 293 29.90 -1.52 3.69
CA ASN A 293 30.79 -1.03 4.74
C ASN A 293 30.08 -0.90 6.11
N GLU A 294 30.86 -0.71 7.17
CA GLU A 294 30.38 -0.42 8.55
C GLU A 294 30.69 1.03 8.97
N SER A 295 31.08 1.87 8.02
CA SER A 295 31.43 3.29 8.24
C SER A 295 30.21 4.20 8.23
N HIS A 296 29.00 3.63 8.10
CA HIS A 296 27.72 4.33 8.10
C HIS A 296 27.53 5.33 6.95
N ASP A 297 28.40 5.29 5.94
CA ASP A 297 28.29 6.05 4.70
C ASP A 297 27.70 5.20 3.56
N PHE A 298 26.80 5.80 2.77
CA PHE A 298 26.28 5.17 1.57
C PHE A 298 26.21 6.15 0.40
N TYR A 299 26.19 5.58 -0.81
CA TYR A 299 26.02 6.29 -2.05
C TYR A 299 25.24 5.39 -3.01
N PHE A 300 24.00 5.78 -3.30
CA PHE A 300 23.17 5.10 -4.27
C PHE A 300 23.07 5.95 -5.53
N LYS A 301 23.70 5.47 -6.61
CA LYS A 301 23.71 6.13 -7.91
C LYS A 301 22.54 5.64 -8.75
N GLU A 302 21.78 6.57 -9.34
CA GLU A 302 20.61 6.25 -10.18
C GLU A 302 19.65 5.21 -9.58
N ALA A 303 19.45 5.30 -8.26
CA ALA A 303 18.63 4.38 -7.50
C ALA A 303 17.15 4.50 -7.88
N ARG A 304 16.48 3.36 -8.04
CA ARG A 304 15.05 3.29 -8.33
C ARG A 304 14.30 2.62 -7.20
N HIS A 305 13.06 3.02 -6.98
CA HIS A 305 12.21 2.32 -6.02
C HIS A 305 11.76 0.98 -6.62
N PRO A 306 12.10 -0.19 -6.03
CA PRO A 306 11.84 -1.51 -6.64
C PRO A 306 10.36 -1.76 -6.98
N LEU A 307 9.44 -1.32 -6.11
CA LEU A 307 7.99 -1.51 -6.33
C LEU A 307 7.38 -0.58 -7.40
N LEU A 308 8.08 0.47 -7.82
CA LEU A 308 7.65 1.36 -8.90
C LEU A 308 8.24 0.93 -10.27
N GLY A 309 9.24 0.05 -10.28
CA GLY A 309 9.83 -0.50 -11.50
C GLY A 309 10.40 0.56 -12.45
N SER A 310 10.15 0.39 -13.75
CA SER A 310 10.61 1.29 -14.82
C SER A 310 10.06 2.71 -14.73
N GLU A 311 8.88 2.88 -14.12
CA GLU A 311 8.21 4.19 -13.95
C GLU A 311 8.90 5.05 -12.87
N ALA A 312 9.74 4.44 -12.03
CA ALA A 312 10.49 5.16 -11.01
C ALA A 312 11.53 6.08 -11.64
N VAL A 313 11.46 7.39 -11.38
CA VAL A 313 12.55 8.30 -11.75
C VAL A 313 13.78 7.98 -10.89
N PRO A 314 14.96 7.76 -11.50
CA PRO A 314 16.17 7.43 -10.75
C PRO A 314 16.63 8.63 -9.90
N LEU A 315 17.05 8.35 -8.67
CA LEU A 315 17.60 9.34 -7.74
C LEU A 315 19.05 9.00 -7.39
N THR A 316 19.91 10.00 -7.29
CA THR A 316 21.28 9.82 -6.79
C THR A 316 21.39 10.47 -5.42
N ILE A 317 21.82 9.70 -4.43
CA ILE A 317 21.87 10.12 -3.03
C ILE A 317 23.14 9.62 -2.35
N GLU A 318 23.76 10.49 -1.56
CA GLU A 318 24.92 10.21 -0.72
C GLU A 318 24.63 10.72 0.68
N LEU A 319 25.07 10.01 1.72
CA LEU A 319 24.94 10.42 3.12
C LEU A 319 25.96 9.67 4.00
N GLY A 320 26.39 10.29 5.10
CA GLY A 320 27.25 9.68 6.13
C GLY A 320 28.75 9.92 5.94
N LYS A 321 29.16 10.71 4.94
CA LYS A 321 30.57 11.04 4.68
C LYS A 321 30.89 12.51 4.99
N ASP A 322 30.48 13.43 4.11
CA ASP A 322 30.73 14.86 4.28
C ASP A 322 29.64 15.54 5.12
N TYR A 323 28.46 14.92 5.16
CA TYR A 323 27.29 15.32 5.94
C TYR A 323 26.54 14.06 6.39
N HIS A 324 25.93 14.10 7.57
CA HIS A 324 25.18 12.98 8.14
C HIS A 324 23.67 13.23 8.18
N ALA A 325 23.22 14.47 7.96
CA ALA A 325 21.81 14.82 7.92
C ALA A 325 21.42 15.46 6.58
N LEU A 326 20.43 14.89 5.89
CA LEU A 326 19.84 15.43 4.66
C LEU A 326 18.40 15.88 4.92
N LEU A 327 18.14 17.18 4.76
CA LEU A 327 16.81 17.75 4.86
C LEU A 327 16.21 17.99 3.48
N ILE A 328 15.11 17.31 3.16
CA ILE A 328 14.48 17.37 1.84
C ILE A 328 13.23 18.23 1.89
N THR A 329 13.21 19.24 1.02
CA THR A 329 12.12 20.20 0.90
C THR A 329 11.48 20.14 -0.49
N GLY A 330 10.27 20.70 -0.62
CA GLY A 330 9.53 20.71 -1.89
C GLY A 330 8.06 20.35 -1.71
N PRO A 331 7.24 20.45 -2.77
CA PRO A 331 5.81 20.14 -2.70
C PRO A 331 5.57 18.67 -2.37
N ASN A 332 4.43 18.36 -1.75
CA ASN A 332 4.07 16.99 -1.35
C ASN A 332 4.07 15.98 -2.51
N THR A 333 3.63 16.42 -3.68
CA THR A 333 3.62 15.62 -4.90
C THR A 333 5.01 15.45 -5.53
N GLY A 334 6.06 16.02 -4.95
CA GLY A 334 7.43 16.00 -5.47
C GLY A 334 8.19 14.69 -5.29
N GLY A 335 7.63 13.69 -4.58
CA GLY A 335 8.25 12.37 -4.38
C GLY A 335 9.16 12.26 -3.14
N LYS A 336 9.05 13.20 -2.19
CA LYS A 336 9.84 13.24 -0.94
C LYS A 336 9.78 11.92 -0.16
N THR A 337 8.57 11.46 0.16
CA THR A 337 8.32 10.18 0.84
C THR A 337 8.89 8.99 0.06
N VAL A 338 8.78 9.00 -1.27
CA VAL A 338 9.30 7.92 -2.14
C VAL A 338 10.83 7.87 -2.07
N ALA A 339 11.52 9.02 -2.04
CA ALA A 339 12.97 9.05 -1.90
C ALA A 339 13.42 8.43 -0.57
N ILE A 340 12.77 8.80 0.54
CA ILE A 340 13.05 8.22 1.87
C ILE A 340 12.78 6.71 1.87
N LYS A 341 11.59 6.29 1.42
CA LYS A 341 11.22 4.86 1.35
C LYS A 341 12.20 4.07 0.48
N THR A 342 12.70 4.67 -0.61
CA THR A 342 13.72 4.05 -1.46
C THR A 342 14.99 3.75 -0.68
N VAL A 343 15.58 4.74 0.02
CA VAL A 343 16.82 4.53 0.80
C VAL A 343 16.64 3.44 1.85
N GLY A 344 15.55 3.50 2.63
CA GLY A 344 15.27 2.51 3.66
C GLY A 344 15.10 1.10 3.09
N LEU A 345 14.30 0.97 2.02
CA LEU A 345 14.02 -0.32 1.40
C LEU A 345 15.28 -0.93 0.75
N LEU A 346 16.08 -0.14 0.04
CA LEU A 346 17.31 -0.62 -0.57
C LEU A 346 18.32 -1.07 0.49
N THR A 347 18.39 -0.36 1.62
CA THR A 347 19.23 -0.75 2.76
C THR A 347 18.79 -2.10 3.34
N LEU A 348 17.48 -2.30 3.54
CA LEU A 348 16.93 -3.60 3.97
C LEU A 348 17.25 -4.72 2.99
N MET A 349 17.08 -4.48 1.69
CA MET A 349 17.38 -5.45 0.64
C MET A 349 18.84 -5.87 0.66
N VAL A 350 19.78 -4.93 0.73
CA VAL A 350 21.22 -5.23 0.82
C VAL A 350 21.53 -6.03 2.08
N GLN A 351 21.01 -5.62 3.24
CA GLN A 351 21.18 -6.35 4.50
C GLN A 351 20.51 -7.73 4.51
N SER A 352 19.62 -8.02 3.56
CA SER A 352 19.03 -9.34 3.31
C SER A 352 19.75 -10.14 2.22
N GLY A 353 20.90 -9.66 1.73
CA GLY A 353 21.68 -10.33 0.69
C GLY A 353 21.04 -10.24 -0.70
N LEU A 354 20.28 -9.18 -0.98
CA LEU A 354 19.72 -8.89 -2.30
C LEU A 354 20.51 -7.79 -2.99
N HIS A 355 20.62 -7.90 -4.32
CA HIS A 355 21.03 -6.78 -5.16
C HIS A 355 19.93 -5.73 -5.22
N ILE A 356 20.31 -4.50 -5.55
CA ILE A 356 19.40 -3.35 -5.56
C ILE A 356 19.41 -2.62 -6.91
N PRO A 357 18.30 -2.03 -7.35
CA PRO A 357 18.16 -1.32 -8.63
C PRO A 357 18.90 0.04 -8.59
N VAL A 358 20.21 -0.02 -8.78
CA VAL A 358 21.13 1.12 -8.76
C VAL A 358 22.15 0.96 -9.89
N ALA A 359 22.80 2.05 -10.28
CA ALA A 359 23.94 1.99 -11.20
C ALA A 359 25.21 1.48 -10.49
N LYS A 360 26.13 0.93 -11.28
CA LYS A 360 27.46 0.49 -10.83
C LYS A 360 28.22 1.62 -10.14
N GLY A 361 29.01 1.24 -9.13
CA GLY A 361 29.75 2.17 -8.27
C GLY A 361 28.98 2.65 -7.04
N SER A 362 27.76 2.14 -6.83
CA SER A 362 27.01 2.37 -5.61
C SER A 362 27.60 1.60 -4.42
N ARG A 363 27.47 2.18 -3.22
CA ARG A 363 27.92 1.61 -1.94
C ARG A 363 26.80 1.71 -0.90
N ALA A 364 26.68 0.70 -0.06
CA ALA A 364 25.71 0.65 1.03
C ALA A 364 26.41 0.55 2.38
N ALA A 365 25.84 1.18 3.40
CA ALA A 365 26.25 1.01 4.79
C ALA A 365 25.38 -0.03 5.48
N ILE A 366 25.96 -0.73 6.46
CA ILE A 366 25.22 -1.60 7.37
C ILE A 366 24.77 -0.78 8.58
N PHE A 367 23.46 -0.76 8.81
CA PHE A 367 22.84 -0.14 9.97
C PHE A 367 22.29 -1.21 10.93
N HIS A 368 22.41 -0.95 12.22
CA HIS A 368 21.84 -1.82 13.25
C HIS A 368 20.37 -1.50 13.46
N ASN A 369 20.05 -0.21 13.42
CA ASN A 369 18.69 0.30 13.57
C ASN A 369 18.31 1.07 12.31
N ILE A 370 17.14 0.73 11.74
CA ILE A 370 16.49 1.54 10.71
C ILE A 370 15.19 2.04 11.32
N LEU A 371 15.20 3.30 11.73
CA LEU A 371 14.16 3.94 12.53
C LEU A 371 13.37 4.89 11.64
N LEU A 372 12.04 4.79 11.69
CA LEU A 372 11.17 5.45 10.73
C LEU A 372 10.07 6.22 11.45
N ASP A 373 9.77 7.42 10.98
CA ASP A 373 8.47 8.06 11.14
C ASP A 373 7.94 8.45 9.76
N ILE A 374 7.24 7.52 9.11
CA ILE A 374 6.71 7.68 7.76
C ILE A 374 5.24 7.25 7.79
N GLY A 375 4.33 8.21 7.80
CA GLY A 375 2.89 7.94 7.87
C GLY A 375 2.18 8.11 6.53
N ASP A 376 1.22 7.23 6.24
CA ASP A 376 0.21 7.46 5.21
C ASP A 376 -0.97 8.20 5.88
N GLY A 377 -0.83 9.51 6.10
CA GLY A 377 -1.78 10.37 6.82
C GLY A 377 -3.10 10.68 6.09
N GLN A 378 -3.72 9.70 5.40
CA GLN A 378 -4.95 9.91 4.62
C GLN A 378 -6.15 9.07 5.06
N SER A 379 -6.18 8.59 6.30
CA SER A 379 -7.44 8.11 6.90
C SER A 379 -8.19 9.30 7.52
N ILE A 380 -9.33 9.66 6.89
CA ILE A 380 -10.22 10.79 7.21
C ILE A 380 -10.76 10.75 8.67
N GLU A 381 -10.59 9.63 9.40
CA GLU A 381 -11.31 9.37 10.65
C GLU A 381 -10.64 9.84 11.96
N GLN A 382 -9.39 10.33 12.00
CA GLN A 382 -8.75 10.58 13.31
C GLN A 382 -7.72 11.74 13.41
N ASN A 383 -8.13 12.99 13.18
CA ASN A 383 -7.24 14.17 13.23
C ASN A 383 -6.45 14.43 14.53
N LEU A 384 -6.86 13.89 15.70
CA LEU A 384 -6.10 14.02 16.97
C LEU A 384 -5.20 12.81 17.26
N SER A 385 -5.53 11.66 16.69
CA SER A 385 -4.77 10.42 16.90
C SER A 385 -3.47 10.41 16.10
N THR A 386 -3.45 11.04 14.92
CA THR A 386 -2.33 10.96 13.98
C THR A 386 -1.13 11.72 14.50
N PHE A 387 -1.30 12.98 14.94
CA PHE A 387 -0.23 13.77 15.54
C PHE A 387 0.32 13.12 16.82
N SER A 388 -0.57 12.66 17.71
CA SER A 388 -0.16 11.95 18.93
C SER A 388 0.60 10.66 18.63
N SER A 389 0.23 9.94 17.56
CA SER A 389 0.92 8.73 17.09
C SER A 389 2.30 9.07 16.53
N HIS A 390 2.42 10.11 15.72
CA HIS A 390 3.71 10.60 15.22
C HIS A 390 4.65 10.98 16.36
N ILE A 391 4.17 11.76 17.34
CA ILE A 391 4.99 12.14 18.51
C ILE A 391 5.42 10.91 19.32
N LYS A 392 4.52 9.95 19.58
CA LYS A 392 4.89 8.71 20.27
C LYS A 392 5.97 7.92 19.52
N ASN A 393 5.85 7.86 18.19
CA ASN A 393 6.82 7.19 17.35
C ASN A 393 8.17 7.92 17.35
N ILE A 394 8.18 9.25 17.21
CA ILE A 394 9.38 10.08 17.32
C ILE A 394 10.07 9.90 18.69
N ILE A 395 9.30 9.84 19.79
CA ILE A 395 9.86 9.55 21.12
C ILE A 395 10.56 8.18 21.14
N ALA A 396 9.96 7.15 20.53
CA ALA A 396 10.59 5.84 20.41
C ALA A 396 11.87 5.91 19.57
N VAL A 397 11.85 6.63 18.43
CA VAL A 397 13.02 6.86 17.59
C VAL A 397 14.14 7.53 18.39
N LEU A 398 13.86 8.61 19.13
CA LEU A 398 14.85 9.32 19.95
C LEU A 398 15.48 8.42 21.03
N ASN A 399 14.69 7.52 21.62
CA ASN A 399 15.15 6.59 22.65
C ASN A 399 16.06 5.49 22.08
N GLU A 400 15.81 5.02 20.86
CA GLU A 400 16.57 3.92 20.23
C GLU A 400 17.76 4.40 19.39
N THR A 401 17.79 5.68 19.04
CA THR A 401 18.81 6.25 18.15
C THR A 401 20.21 6.23 18.76
N ASN A 402 21.19 5.79 17.97
CA ASN A 402 22.63 5.83 18.25
C ASN A 402 23.44 6.02 16.95
N ASP A 403 24.76 5.92 17.05
CA ASP A 403 25.74 6.08 15.97
C ASP A 403 25.63 5.03 14.85
N ARG A 404 24.84 3.97 15.06
CA ARG A 404 24.58 2.89 14.09
C ARG A 404 23.15 2.91 13.55
N SER A 405 22.46 4.02 13.72
CA SER A 405 21.07 4.22 13.29
C SER A 405 20.98 4.98 11.97
N LEU A 406 20.18 4.45 11.04
CA LEU A 406 19.60 5.19 9.92
C LEU A 406 18.21 5.66 10.34
N VAL A 407 18.02 6.97 10.41
CA VAL A 407 16.76 7.60 10.82
C VAL A 407 16.11 8.28 9.62
N LEU A 408 14.85 7.92 9.35
CA LEU A 408 14.08 8.34 8.19
C LEU A 408 12.76 8.98 8.66
N LEU A 409 12.66 10.30 8.55
CA LEU A 409 11.51 11.07 9.05
C LEU A 409 10.77 11.75 7.89
N ASP A 410 9.46 11.61 7.83
CA ASP A 410 8.63 12.24 6.80
C ASP A 410 7.71 13.30 7.41
N GLU A 411 7.62 14.46 6.76
CA GLU A 411 6.80 15.61 7.15
C GLU A 411 6.99 16.07 8.61
N LEU A 412 8.25 16.12 9.08
CA LEU A 412 8.55 16.46 10.47
C LEU A 412 8.04 17.87 10.85
N GLY A 413 7.35 17.93 12.00
CA GLY A 413 6.76 19.16 12.56
C GLY A 413 5.37 19.51 12.01
N SER A 414 4.80 18.71 11.12
CA SER A 414 3.45 18.93 10.57
C SER A 414 2.34 18.63 11.59
N GLY A 415 1.15 19.17 11.37
CA GLY A 415 -0.06 18.85 12.17
C GLY A 415 -0.26 19.67 13.46
N THR A 416 0.55 20.72 13.70
CA THR A 416 0.41 21.64 14.85
C THR A 416 0.61 23.11 14.42
N ASP A 417 0.63 24.04 15.37
CA ASP A 417 1.01 25.44 15.13
C ASP A 417 2.39 25.51 14.43
N PRO A 418 2.53 26.26 13.33
CA PRO A 418 3.79 26.31 12.56
C PRO A 418 5.01 26.71 13.40
N GLY A 419 4.85 27.61 14.37
CA GLY A 419 5.94 28.07 15.23
C GLY A 419 6.40 26.96 16.19
N GLU A 420 5.45 26.33 16.88
CA GLU A 420 5.73 25.19 17.78
C GLU A 420 6.30 23.99 17.01
N GLY A 421 5.70 23.66 15.86
CA GLY A 421 6.13 22.54 15.00
C GLY A 421 7.54 22.71 14.47
N MET A 422 7.92 23.93 14.08
CA MET A 422 9.29 24.27 13.65
C MET A 422 10.29 24.11 14.79
N GLY A 423 10.00 24.68 15.97
CA GLY A 423 10.88 24.59 17.13
C GLY A 423 11.12 23.15 17.57
N LEU A 424 10.04 22.36 17.61
CA LEU A 424 10.11 20.94 17.94
C LEU A 424 10.89 20.13 16.89
N ALA A 425 10.62 20.34 15.60
CA ALA A 425 11.33 19.65 14.52
C ALA A 425 12.84 19.94 14.57
N THR A 426 13.23 21.19 14.78
CA THR A 426 14.64 21.59 14.88
C THR A 426 15.33 20.89 16.04
N ALA A 427 14.72 20.92 17.24
CA ALA A 427 15.27 20.26 18.43
C ALA A 427 15.39 18.74 18.25
N ILE A 428 14.41 18.09 17.59
CA ILE A 428 14.46 16.65 17.29
C ILE A 428 15.60 16.33 16.33
N LEU A 429 15.73 17.07 15.21
CA LEU A 429 16.77 16.85 14.21
C LEU A 429 18.16 16.99 14.82
N GLU A 430 18.36 18.05 15.62
CA GLU A 430 19.63 18.31 16.33
C GLU A 430 19.96 17.19 17.31
N GLU A 431 19.00 16.74 18.13
CA GLU A 431 19.21 15.66 19.10
C GLU A 431 19.55 14.32 18.41
N LEU A 432 18.86 13.98 17.32
CA LEU A 432 19.15 12.77 16.54
C LEU A 432 20.54 12.81 15.92
N TYR A 433 20.94 13.97 15.37
CA TYR A 433 22.28 14.18 14.83
C TYR A 433 23.35 14.07 15.93
N ASN A 434 23.13 14.68 17.10
CA ASN A 434 24.05 14.63 18.24
C ASN A 434 24.24 13.21 18.80
N LYS A 435 23.24 12.34 18.66
CA LYS A 435 23.34 10.91 18.97
C LYS A 435 24.18 10.10 17.95
N GLY A 436 24.64 10.74 16.86
CA GLY A 436 25.47 10.13 15.82
C GLY A 436 24.68 9.51 14.67
N ALA A 437 23.38 9.77 14.55
CA ALA A 437 22.54 9.15 13.54
C ALA A 437 22.90 9.60 12.12
N THR A 438 22.74 8.69 11.17
CA THR A 438 22.60 9.04 9.75
C THR A 438 21.13 9.34 9.48
N LEU A 439 20.81 10.58 9.09
CA LEU A 439 19.47 11.14 9.13
C LEU A 439 19.01 11.65 7.77
N MET A 440 17.81 11.25 7.35
CA MET A 440 17.11 11.83 6.21
C MET A 440 15.72 12.26 6.67
N ALA A 441 15.42 13.54 6.54
CA ALA A 441 14.16 14.10 6.99
C ALA A 441 13.48 14.88 5.86
N THR A 442 12.16 14.87 5.78
CA THR A 442 11.43 15.80 4.92
C THR A 442 10.63 16.80 5.75
N THR A 443 10.48 18.00 5.21
CA THR A 443 9.64 19.02 5.84
C THR A 443 8.94 19.91 4.81
N HIS A 444 7.94 20.63 5.29
CA HIS A 444 7.20 21.67 4.57
C HIS A 444 7.58 23.08 5.02
N TYR A 445 8.24 23.21 6.16
CA TYR A 445 8.65 24.50 6.68
C TYR A 445 9.91 24.98 5.97
N SER A 446 9.87 26.21 5.47
CA SER A 446 11.00 26.79 4.75
C SER A 446 12.08 27.29 5.71
N GLU A 447 11.70 27.59 6.93
CA GLU A 447 12.52 28.11 8.01
C GLU A 447 13.54 27.06 8.50
N ILE A 448 13.21 25.76 8.40
CA ILE A 448 14.15 24.66 8.72
C ILE A 448 15.28 24.58 7.68
N LYS A 449 15.11 25.17 6.48
CA LYS A 449 16.21 25.25 5.48
C LYS A 449 17.34 26.11 6.02
N GLU A 450 17.03 27.25 6.64
CA GLU A 450 18.05 28.13 7.22
C GLU A 450 18.82 27.43 8.34
N PHE A 451 18.11 26.65 9.17
CA PHE A 451 18.74 25.80 10.18
C PHE A 451 19.72 24.80 9.55
N ALA A 452 19.31 24.07 8.50
CA ALA A 452 20.17 23.10 7.84
C ALA A 452 21.39 23.75 7.14
N ASP A 453 21.26 24.96 6.60
CA ASP A 453 22.38 25.70 5.99
C ASP A 453 23.39 26.21 7.04
N GLN A 454 22.93 26.51 8.26
CA GLN A 454 23.77 27.05 9.35
C GLN A 454 24.38 25.97 10.26
N THR A 455 23.90 24.72 10.17
CA THR A 455 24.28 23.65 11.10
C THR A 455 25.30 22.71 10.46
N PRO A 456 26.53 22.58 11.02
CA PRO A 456 27.52 21.66 10.50
C PRO A 456 27.02 20.20 10.44
N GLY A 457 27.29 19.53 9.33
CA GLY A 457 26.88 18.14 9.10
C GLY A 457 25.45 17.96 8.56
N PHE A 458 24.70 19.06 8.42
CA PHE A 458 23.44 19.11 7.68
C PHE A 458 23.65 19.57 6.25
N ILE A 459 22.80 19.08 5.35
CA ILE A 459 22.70 19.60 3.99
C ILE A 459 21.25 19.67 3.56
N ASN A 460 20.91 20.72 2.82
CA ASN A 460 19.61 20.86 2.19
C ASN A 460 19.53 20.07 0.88
N GLY A 461 18.36 19.48 0.64
CA GLY A 461 17.96 18.88 -0.62
C GLY A 461 16.58 19.38 -1.05
N SER A 462 16.31 19.34 -2.35
CA SER A 462 14.99 19.66 -2.88
C SER A 462 14.58 18.79 -4.05
N MET A 463 13.28 18.53 -4.13
CA MET A 463 12.69 17.87 -5.29
C MET A 463 12.43 18.89 -6.40
N GLU A 464 13.01 18.65 -7.58
CA GLU A 464 12.86 19.50 -8.75
C GLU A 464 11.42 19.44 -9.28
N PHE A 465 10.88 20.62 -9.57
CA PHE A 465 9.52 20.78 -10.09
C PHE A 465 9.58 21.60 -11.38
N ASN A 466 8.91 21.10 -12.42
CA ASN A 466 8.88 21.77 -13.71
C ASN A 466 7.75 22.81 -13.73
N LEU A 467 8.13 24.09 -13.66
CA LEU A 467 7.20 25.21 -13.71
C LEU A 467 6.52 25.36 -15.09
N GLU A 468 7.08 24.81 -16.16
CA GLU A 468 6.49 24.82 -17.49
C GLU A 468 5.31 23.85 -17.63
N THR A 469 5.45 22.64 -17.09
CA THR A 469 4.42 21.60 -17.18
C THR A 469 3.53 21.50 -15.94
N LEU A 470 3.92 22.19 -14.85
CA LEU A 470 3.32 22.08 -13.52
C LEU A 470 3.33 20.64 -12.98
N LYS A 471 4.31 19.83 -13.40
CA LYS A 471 4.49 18.45 -12.96
C LYS A 471 5.78 18.29 -12.15
N PRO A 472 5.77 17.44 -11.11
CA PRO A 472 7.01 17.04 -10.44
C PRO A 472 7.91 16.29 -11.42
N THR A 473 9.22 16.56 -11.37
CA THR A 473 10.20 15.79 -12.15
C THR A 473 10.73 14.59 -11.36
N TYR A 474 10.47 14.56 -10.04
CA TYR A 474 10.95 13.58 -9.08
C TYR A 474 12.49 13.51 -8.95
N ARG A 475 13.22 14.47 -9.52
CA ARG A 475 14.67 14.57 -9.40
C ARG A 475 15.05 15.24 -8.07
N LEU A 476 15.89 14.58 -7.28
CA LEU A 476 16.46 15.15 -6.06
C LEU A 476 17.71 15.98 -6.41
N ILE A 477 17.75 17.22 -5.93
CA ILE A 477 18.90 18.12 -6.02
C ILE A 477 19.45 18.33 -4.61
N ILE A 478 20.70 17.91 -4.39
CA ILE A 478 21.42 18.05 -3.11
C ILE A 478 22.22 19.35 -3.09
N GLY A 479 22.32 19.99 -1.92
CA GLY A 479 23.02 21.26 -1.70
C GLY A 479 22.17 22.49 -2.02
N LYS A 480 20.89 22.31 -2.38
CA LYS A 480 19.98 23.41 -2.69
C LYS A 480 18.63 23.21 -1.99
N GLY A 481 18.28 24.13 -1.10
CA GLY A 481 16.92 24.24 -0.58
C GLY A 481 15.94 24.67 -1.68
N GLY A 482 14.76 24.06 -1.72
CA GLY A 482 13.78 24.35 -2.76
C GLY A 482 13.15 25.72 -2.52
N GLU A 483 12.91 26.52 -3.56
CA GLU A 483 12.14 27.76 -3.42
C GLU A 483 10.64 27.44 -3.30
N SER A 484 9.88 28.26 -2.56
CA SER A 484 8.42 28.15 -2.51
C SER A 484 7.81 28.57 -3.85
N GLN A 485 7.39 27.60 -4.65
CA GLN A 485 6.87 27.83 -6.01
C GLN A 485 5.36 28.14 -6.05
N ALA A 486 4.71 28.26 -4.90
CA ALA A 486 3.26 28.43 -4.80
C ALA A 486 2.73 29.62 -5.62
N PHE A 487 3.44 30.75 -5.59
CA PHE A 487 3.07 31.95 -6.36
C PHE A 487 3.25 31.77 -7.87
N SER A 488 4.35 31.14 -8.30
CA SER A 488 4.57 30.84 -9.72
C SER A 488 3.54 29.85 -10.27
N ILE A 489 3.15 28.86 -9.45
CA ILE A 489 2.09 27.90 -9.79
C ILE A 489 0.73 28.62 -9.86
N ALA A 490 0.39 29.45 -8.87
CA ALA A 490 -0.86 30.20 -8.84
C ALA A 490 -1.00 31.13 -10.06
N LEU A 491 0.08 31.84 -10.41
CA LEU A 491 0.12 32.71 -11.60
C LEU A 491 -0.21 31.92 -12.86
N LYS A 492 0.40 30.74 -13.00
CA LYS A 492 0.24 29.88 -14.16
C LYS A 492 -1.12 29.19 -14.24
N LEU A 493 -1.71 28.85 -13.10
CA LEU A 493 -3.09 28.37 -13.00
C LEU A 493 -4.12 29.49 -13.24
N GLY A 494 -3.66 30.73 -13.44
CA GLY A 494 -4.48 31.84 -13.87
C GLY A 494 -4.89 32.80 -12.77
N MET A 495 -4.19 32.82 -11.62
CA MET A 495 -4.41 33.84 -10.60
C MET A 495 -3.83 35.19 -11.05
N HIS A 496 -4.59 36.27 -10.86
CA HIS A 496 -4.20 37.60 -11.30
C HIS A 496 -2.88 38.06 -10.62
N PRO A 497 -1.90 38.61 -11.38
CA PRO A 497 -0.62 39.11 -10.86
C PRO A 497 -0.73 39.94 -9.58
N ALA A 498 -1.56 40.99 -9.57
CA ALA A 498 -1.75 41.85 -8.40
C ALA A 498 -2.19 41.11 -7.10
N LEU A 499 -2.92 39.99 -7.20
CA LEU A 499 -3.26 39.18 -6.02
C LEU A 499 -2.03 38.45 -5.48
N ILE A 500 -1.18 37.96 -6.38
CA ILE A 500 0.07 37.27 -6.05
C ILE A 500 1.08 38.25 -5.47
N GLU A 501 1.24 39.43 -6.06
CA GLU A 501 2.08 40.51 -5.54
C GLU A 501 1.64 40.91 -4.13
N LYS A 502 0.32 41.04 -3.91
CA LYS A 502 -0.24 41.30 -2.58
C LYS A 502 0.06 40.16 -1.61
N ALA A 503 -0.12 38.90 -2.02
CA ALA A 503 0.20 37.75 -1.19
C ALA A 503 1.70 37.68 -0.86
N HIS A 504 2.58 37.95 -1.83
CA HIS A 504 4.02 38.03 -1.65
C HIS A 504 4.41 39.10 -0.63
N LYS A 505 3.82 40.30 -0.73
CA LYS A 505 4.04 41.38 0.24
C LYS A 505 3.55 41.00 1.64
N ILE A 506 2.46 40.23 1.76
CA ILE A 506 1.97 39.74 3.06
C ILE A 506 2.94 38.71 3.65
N THR A 507 3.41 37.76 2.84
CA THR A 507 4.24 36.64 3.30
C THR A 507 5.68 37.06 3.58
N TYR A 508 6.33 37.74 2.64
CA TYR A 508 7.76 38.08 2.70
C TYR A 508 8.03 39.51 3.15
N LYS A 509 6.99 40.35 3.29
CA LYS A 509 7.13 41.78 3.59
C LYS A 509 7.96 42.56 2.55
N GLU A 510 8.06 42.02 1.34
CA GLU A 510 8.82 42.57 0.21
C GLU A 510 7.91 42.80 -1.01
N GLU A 511 8.22 43.85 -1.79
CA GLU A 511 7.56 44.12 -3.07
C GLU A 511 8.28 43.38 -4.20
N ARG A 512 7.54 42.57 -4.95
CA ARG A 512 8.04 41.82 -6.11
C ARG A 512 6.98 41.82 -7.19
N GLU A 513 7.33 42.25 -8.40
CA GLU A 513 6.43 42.22 -9.55
C GLU A 513 6.38 40.82 -10.18
N TYR A 514 5.18 40.39 -10.59
CA TYR A 514 4.96 39.10 -11.22
C TYR A 514 4.34 39.28 -12.61
N ILE A 515 5.08 38.96 -13.66
CA ILE A 515 4.59 39.15 -15.04
C ILE A 515 4.06 37.82 -15.59
N SER A 516 2.80 37.80 -16.03
CA SER A 516 2.22 36.68 -16.78
C SER A 516 2.73 36.70 -18.22
N SER A 517 3.14 35.54 -18.75
CA SER A 517 3.56 35.38 -20.16
C SER A 517 2.39 35.51 -21.15
N SER A 518 1.15 35.34 -20.68
CA SER A 518 -0.09 35.52 -21.43
C SER A 518 -0.72 36.87 -21.10
N LEU A 519 -1.32 37.55 -22.09
CA LEU A 519 -2.16 38.74 -21.87
C LEU A 519 -3.17 38.44 -20.76
N VAL A 520 -3.32 39.38 -19.81
CA VAL A 520 -4.28 39.26 -18.70
C VAL A 520 -5.66 38.99 -19.30
N SER A 521 -6.22 37.82 -18.99
CA SER A 521 -7.50 37.41 -19.57
C SER A 521 -8.67 38.11 -18.85
N LEU A 522 -9.81 38.24 -19.52
CA LEU A 522 -11.07 38.72 -18.91
C LEU A 522 -11.46 37.92 -17.66
N GLU A 523 -11.02 36.66 -17.55
CA GLU A 523 -11.24 35.82 -16.36
C GLU A 523 -10.35 36.25 -15.19
N MET A 524 -9.10 36.65 -15.45
CA MET A 524 -8.21 37.20 -14.42
C MET A 524 -8.73 38.55 -13.91
N GLU A 525 -9.21 39.43 -14.79
CA GLU A 525 -9.75 40.73 -14.39
C GLU A 525 -10.98 40.61 -13.47
N LYS A 526 -11.83 39.60 -13.70
CA LYS A 526 -12.95 39.28 -12.82
C LYS A 526 -12.52 38.94 -11.39
N GLN A 527 -11.30 38.47 -11.16
CA GLN A 527 -10.79 38.15 -9.82
C GLN A 527 -10.54 39.39 -8.98
N LEU A 528 -10.18 40.51 -9.62
CA LEU A 528 -10.04 41.82 -8.98
C LEU A 528 -11.34 42.62 -8.96
N ALA A 529 -12.31 42.24 -9.78
CA ALA A 529 -13.61 42.90 -9.83
C ALA A 529 -14.32 42.75 -8.49
N ALA A 530 -14.33 43.83 -7.71
CA ALA A 530 -15.13 43.88 -6.50
C ALA A 530 -16.61 43.70 -6.87
N ASN A 531 -17.30 42.79 -6.18
CA ASN A 531 -18.76 42.69 -6.24
C ASN A 531 -19.33 44.08 -5.94
N LYS A 532 -19.92 44.76 -6.94
CA LYS A 532 -20.56 46.09 -6.78
C LYS A 532 -21.63 46.11 -5.67
N TYR A 533 -22.08 44.94 -5.22
CA TYR A 533 -22.96 44.76 -4.07
C TYR A 533 -22.28 45.02 -2.71
N ALA A 534 -21.00 44.69 -2.54
CA ALA A 534 -20.28 44.90 -1.28
C ALA A 534 -19.91 46.38 -1.08
N SER A 535 -19.55 47.08 -2.15
CA SER A 535 -19.36 48.54 -2.14
C SER A 535 -20.68 49.28 -1.92
N ARG A 536 -21.81 48.83 -2.50
CA ARG A 536 -23.13 49.38 -2.18
C ARG A 536 -23.50 49.22 -0.71
N LYS A 537 -23.23 48.07 -0.08
CA LYS A 537 -23.50 47.86 1.36
C LYS A 537 -22.58 48.68 2.26
N LYS A 538 -21.34 48.96 1.83
CA LYS A 538 -20.39 49.82 2.56
C LYS A 538 -20.75 51.30 2.37
N GLU A 539 -21.16 51.72 1.17
CA GLU A 539 -21.74 53.06 0.91
C GLU A 539 -23.09 53.26 1.62
N GLU A 540 -23.94 52.22 1.71
CA GLU A 540 -25.18 52.27 2.50
C GLU A 540 -24.88 52.32 4.01
N LYS A 541 -23.91 51.54 4.52
CA LYS A 541 -23.50 51.64 5.93
C LYS A 541 -22.79 52.96 6.27
N LEU A 542 -22.00 53.53 5.35
CA LEU A 542 -21.38 54.86 5.50
C LEU A 542 -22.40 56.00 5.34
N ARG A 543 -23.50 55.80 4.59
CA ARG A 543 -24.62 56.76 4.51
C ARG A 543 -25.55 56.68 5.73
N VAL A 544 -25.62 55.54 6.42
CA VAL A 544 -26.46 55.36 7.62
C VAL A 544 -25.80 55.91 8.91
N SER A 545 -24.55 56.39 8.85
CA SER A 545 -23.91 57.08 10.00
C SER A 545 -23.98 58.61 9.97
N GLN A 546 -24.73 59.23 9.04
CA GLN A 546 -25.06 60.65 9.16
C GLN A 546 -26.33 60.81 10.01
N LYS A 547 -26.17 61.36 11.22
CA LYS A 547 -27.29 61.84 12.05
C LYS A 547 -28.24 62.69 11.18
N PRO A 548 -29.57 62.56 11.28
CA PRO A 548 -30.49 63.42 10.55
C PRO A 548 -30.16 64.88 10.89
N ALA A 549 -30.10 65.76 9.88
CA ALA A 549 -29.83 67.18 10.09
C ALA A 549 -30.89 67.73 11.05
N ALA A 550 -30.48 68.12 12.26
CA ALA A 550 -31.38 68.60 13.29
C ALA A 550 -31.73 70.07 12.97
N PHE A 551 -32.88 70.29 12.33
CA PHE A 551 -33.41 71.64 12.16
C PHE A 551 -33.90 72.18 13.51
N LYS A 552 -33.72 73.49 13.74
CA LYS A 552 -34.17 74.20 14.93
C LYS A 552 -35.46 74.96 14.64
N MET A 553 -36.23 75.27 15.68
CA MET A 553 -37.39 76.16 15.57
C MET A 553 -36.93 77.51 15.00
N GLY A 554 -37.67 78.02 14.00
CA GLY A 554 -37.34 79.26 13.29
C GLY A 554 -36.47 79.07 12.04
N ASP A 555 -35.93 77.88 11.77
CA ASP A 555 -35.18 77.63 10.53
C ASP A 555 -36.12 77.74 9.31
N ASN A 556 -35.69 78.47 8.28
CA ASN A 556 -36.43 78.53 7.01
C ASN A 556 -35.98 77.36 6.14
N VAL A 557 -36.91 76.47 5.80
CA VAL A 557 -36.68 75.25 5.04
C VAL A 557 -37.42 75.30 3.70
N PHE A 558 -36.75 74.84 2.66
CA PHE A 558 -37.32 74.62 1.34
C PHE A 558 -37.84 73.19 1.21
N ILE A 559 -39.05 73.02 0.69
CA ILE A 559 -39.68 71.72 0.41
C ILE A 559 -39.64 71.46 -1.10
N PRO A 560 -38.73 70.59 -1.61
CA PRO A 560 -38.53 70.43 -3.05
C PRO A 560 -39.76 69.88 -3.80
N SER A 561 -40.60 69.08 -3.14
CA SER A 561 -41.77 68.46 -3.77
C SER A 561 -42.87 69.46 -4.10
N THR A 562 -43.05 70.51 -3.29
CA THR A 562 -44.05 71.56 -3.51
C THR A 562 -43.44 72.86 -4.02
N LYS A 563 -42.11 72.99 -4.00
CA LYS A 563 -41.34 74.22 -4.30
C LYS A 563 -41.75 75.41 -3.43
N GLU A 564 -42.13 75.15 -2.18
CA GLU A 564 -42.50 76.17 -1.19
C GLU A 564 -41.42 76.31 -0.11
N TYR A 565 -41.42 77.48 0.54
CA TYR A 565 -40.61 77.75 1.72
C TYR A 565 -41.50 77.78 2.96
N GLY A 566 -41.00 77.27 4.07
CA GLY A 566 -41.72 77.25 5.34
C GLY A 566 -40.77 77.37 6.52
N ILE A 567 -41.31 77.72 7.68
CA ILE A 567 -40.52 77.91 8.90
C ILE A 567 -40.76 76.73 9.84
N VAL A 568 -39.68 76.11 10.31
CA VAL A 568 -39.77 74.98 11.24
C VAL A 568 -40.39 75.45 12.56
N TYR A 569 -41.50 74.82 12.95
CA TYR A 569 -42.21 75.06 14.20
C TYR A 569 -41.77 74.07 15.29
N LYS A 570 -41.78 72.77 14.98
CA LYS A 570 -41.47 71.71 15.96
C LYS A 570 -40.96 70.44 15.28
N GLY A 571 -40.08 69.71 15.96
CA GLY A 571 -39.58 68.41 15.51
C GLY A 571 -38.09 68.21 15.86
N PRO A 572 -37.51 67.04 15.56
CA PRO A 572 -38.19 65.89 14.97
C PRO A 572 -38.98 65.09 16.03
N ASP A 573 -40.06 64.42 15.60
CA ASP A 573 -40.70 63.36 16.39
C ASP A 573 -39.90 62.03 16.34
N MET A 574 -40.37 60.98 17.00
CA MET A 574 -39.71 59.66 17.02
C MET A 574 -39.59 59.03 15.61
N LYS A 575 -40.36 59.49 14.62
CA LYS A 575 -40.34 59.02 13.23
C LYS A 575 -39.53 59.94 12.31
N GLY A 576 -38.95 61.03 12.83
CA GLY A 576 -38.13 61.98 12.07
C GLY A 576 -38.93 63.05 11.33
N ASN A 577 -40.17 63.31 11.74
CA ASN A 577 -41.04 64.31 11.12
C ASN A 577 -40.96 65.67 11.84
N TYR A 578 -41.03 66.73 11.05
CA TYR A 578 -41.05 68.12 11.48
C TYR A 578 -42.38 68.78 11.06
N ILE A 579 -42.92 69.60 11.95
CA ILE A 579 -44.02 70.51 11.67
C ILE A 579 -43.43 71.81 11.15
N VAL A 580 -43.83 72.20 9.94
CA VAL A 580 -43.36 73.40 9.25
C VAL A 580 -44.56 74.30 8.94
N GLN A 581 -44.47 75.59 9.26
CA GLN A 581 -45.48 76.57 8.93
C GLN A 581 -45.24 77.14 7.53
N ILE A 582 -46.20 76.95 6.62
CA ILE A 582 -46.17 77.46 5.25
C ILE A 582 -47.40 78.36 5.09
N LYS A 583 -47.19 79.65 4.79
CA LYS A 583 -48.28 80.63 4.56
C LYS A 583 -49.34 80.68 5.68
N GLY A 584 -48.96 80.37 6.93
CA GLY A 584 -49.85 80.41 8.10
C GLY A 584 -50.45 79.05 8.52
N GLU A 585 -50.30 77.99 7.70
CA GLU A 585 -50.75 76.63 8.04
C GLU A 585 -49.59 75.75 8.48
N LYS A 586 -49.81 74.91 9.50
CA LYS A 586 -48.83 73.93 9.98
C LYS A 586 -49.00 72.61 9.22
N ARG A 587 -47.91 72.10 8.64
CA ARG A 587 -47.90 70.84 7.88
C ARG A 587 -46.72 69.96 8.29
N GLU A 588 -46.93 68.66 8.31
CA GLU A 588 -45.94 67.67 8.71
C GLU A 588 -45.11 67.17 7.52
N PHE A 589 -43.78 67.20 7.66
CA PHE A 589 -42.83 66.71 6.67
C PHE A 589 -41.72 65.89 7.31
N ASN A 590 -41.36 64.76 6.70
CA ASN A 590 -40.19 64.00 7.12
C ASN A 590 -38.90 64.79 6.82
N TYR A 591 -37.90 64.73 7.71
CA TYR A 591 -36.63 65.47 7.56
C TYR A 591 -35.96 65.28 6.19
N LYS A 592 -36.12 64.12 5.55
CA LYS A 592 -35.58 63.82 4.20
C LYS A 592 -36.18 64.68 3.08
N ARG A 593 -37.34 65.30 3.33
CA ARG A 593 -38.08 66.14 2.37
C ARG A 593 -37.85 67.64 2.60
N LEU A 594 -37.04 68.00 3.59
CA LEU A 594 -36.72 69.39 3.93
C LEU A 594 -35.26 69.68 3.61
N LYS A 595 -34.98 70.88 3.11
CA LYS A 595 -33.62 71.42 2.97
C LYS A 595 -33.54 72.77 3.68
N LEU A 596 -32.52 72.97 4.52
CA LEU A 596 -32.29 74.30 5.12
C LEU A 596 -32.05 75.30 3.99
N TYR A 597 -32.83 76.39 4.00
CA TYR A 597 -32.64 77.51 3.11
C TYR A 597 -31.86 78.63 3.83
N ILE A 598 -32.32 79.02 5.03
CA ILE A 598 -31.64 80.01 5.89
C ILE A 598 -31.81 79.60 7.35
N ALA A 599 -30.73 79.65 8.13
CA ALA A 599 -30.73 79.31 9.55
C ALA A 599 -31.44 80.38 10.39
N SER A 600 -32.11 79.98 11.48
CA SER A 600 -32.84 80.90 12.35
C SER A 600 -31.98 82.03 12.93
N LYS A 601 -30.70 81.74 13.24
CA LYS A 601 -29.73 82.72 13.75
C LYS A 601 -29.40 83.85 12.77
N GLU A 602 -29.60 83.64 11.48
CA GLU A 602 -29.36 84.66 10.45
C GLU A 602 -30.61 85.52 10.21
N LEU A 603 -31.79 85.01 10.58
CA LEU A 603 -33.08 85.68 10.38
C LEU A 603 -33.55 86.45 11.61
N TYR A 604 -33.16 86.02 12.80
CA TYR A 604 -33.70 86.54 14.06
C TYR A 604 -32.58 86.81 15.09
N PRO A 605 -32.69 87.88 15.91
CA PRO A 605 -31.83 88.10 17.07
C PRO A 605 -31.90 86.93 18.08
N GLU A 606 -30.88 86.77 18.92
CA GLU A 606 -30.78 85.60 19.83
C GLU A 606 -31.95 85.46 20.84
N ASP A 607 -32.63 86.56 21.18
CA ASP A 607 -33.77 86.58 22.12
C ASP A 607 -35.13 86.82 21.43
N TYR A 608 -35.27 86.44 20.15
CA TYR A 608 -36.51 86.66 19.40
C TYR A 608 -37.66 85.75 19.87
N ASP A 609 -38.81 86.35 20.21
CA ASP A 609 -40.02 85.64 20.62
C ASP A 609 -40.77 85.07 19.40
N PHE A 610 -40.64 83.75 19.20
CA PHE A 610 -41.24 83.04 18.08
C PHE A 610 -42.76 82.88 18.17
N ASP A 611 -43.39 83.16 19.32
CA ASP A 611 -44.85 83.22 19.43
C ASP A 611 -45.42 84.36 18.57
N ILE A 612 -44.59 85.34 18.19
CA ILE A 612 -44.94 86.38 17.23
C ILE A 612 -45.27 85.80 15.84
N ILE A 613 -44.61 84.70 15.46
CA ILE A 613 -44.76 84.05 14.15
C ILE A 613 -45.78 82.92 14.20
N PHE A 614 -45.82 82.16 15.30
CA PHE A 614 -46.56 80.91 15.38
C PHE A 614 -47.88 80.95 16.17
N ALA A 615 -48.14 81.99 16.99
CA ALA A 615 -49.37 82.10 17.79
C ALA A 615 -50.31 83.20 17.28
N SER A 616 -51.62 83.03 17.44
CA SER A 616 -52.62 84.06 17.10
C SER A 616 -52.56 85.26 18.06
N LYS A 617 -53.04 86.44 17.63
CA LYS A 617 -53.02 87.68 18.42
C LYS A 617 -53.79 87.57 19.75
N GLU A 618 -54.83 86.74 19.80
CA GLU A 618 -55.61 86.45 21.02
C GLU A 618 -54.85 85.53 21.99
N ASN A 619 -54.22 84.46 21.50
CA ASN A 619 -53.45 83.54 22.35
C ASN A 619 -52.21 84.21 22.96
N ARG A 620 -51.58 85.15 22.24
CA ARG A 620 -50.48 85.97 22.79
C ARG A 620 -50.90 86.87 23.96
N LYS A 621 -52.13 87.40 23.94
CA LYS A 621 -52.66 88.17 25.08
C LYS A 621 -52.88 87.27 26.30
N LYS A 622 -53.45 86.07 26.10
CA LYS A 622 -53.70 85.10 27.17
C LYS A 622 -52.40 84.61 27.83
N LEU A 623 -51.38 84.26 27.05
CA LEU A 623 -50.07 83.82 27.56
C LEU A 623 -49.36 84.92 28.38
N LYS A 624 -49.44 86.19 27.95
CA LYS A 624 -48.89 87.32 28.73
C LYS A 624 -49.60 87.54 30.05
N THR A 625 -50.91 87.31 30.13
CA THR A 625 -51.69 87.41 31.38
C THR A 625 -51.32 86.28 32.35
N ILE A 626 -51.23 85.04 31.86
CA ILE A 626 -50.80 83.87 32.64
C ILE A 626 -49.37 84.03 33.19
N SER A 627 -48.45 84.61 32.41
CA SER A 627 -47.07 84.83 32.86
C SER A 627 -46.92 85.85 34.00
N LYS A 628 -47.96 86.67 34.26
CA LYS A 628 -47.94 87.73 35.28
C LYS A 628 -48.76 87.40 36.53
N LYS A 629 -49.74 86.50 36.45
CA LYS A 629 -50.55 85.99 37.58
C LYS A 629 -51.13 84.62 37.21
N HIS A 630 -51.22 83.72 38.18
CA HIS A 630 -51.90 82.44 38.00
C HIS A 630 -53.42 82.69 37.91
N ASP A 631 -54.06 82.17 36.86
CA ASP A 631 -55.49 82.30 36.58
C ASP A 631 -56.01 80.95 36.08
N GLU A 632 -56.87 80.28 36.86
CA GLU A 632 -57.32 78.91 36.61
C GLU A 632 -58.35 78.80 35.47
N ASP A 633 -58.94 79.91 35.04
CA ASP A 633 -60.00 79.93 33.99
C ASP A 633 -59.48 80.29 32.59
N THR A 634 -58.17 80.56 32.42
CA THR A 634 -57.61 80.93 31.10
C THR A 634 -57.16 79.71 30.30
N ILE A 635 -57.97 79.31 29.31
CA ILE A 635 -57.63 78.24 28.35
C ILE A 635 -56.93 78.82 27.11
N VAL A 636 -55.72 78.33 26.82
CA VAL A 636 -54.95 78.60 25.60
C VAL A 636 -55.21 77.47 24.60
N GLU A 637 -55.85 77.78 23.47
CA GLU A 637 -56.10 76.79 22.42
C GLU A 637 -54.85 76.62 21.55
N HIS A 638 -54.22 75.45 21.62
CA HIS A 638 -53.19 75.06 20.66
C HIS A 638 -53.88 74.40 19.47
N GLY A 639 -53.98 75.10 18.34
CA GLY A 639 -54.35 74.49 17.07
C GLY A 639 -53.25 73.52 16.64
N ASP A 640 -53.62 72.23 16.53
CA ASP A 640 -52.80 71.19 15.92
C ASP A 640 -52.52 71.47 14.44
#